data_AF-A0A673BK05-F1
#
_entry.id   AF-A0A673BK05-F1
#
_cell.length_a   1.000
_cell.length_b   1.000
_cell.length_c   1.000
_cell.angle_alpha   90.00
_cell.angle_beta   90.00
_cell.angle_gamma   90.00
#
_symmetry.space_group_name_H-M   'P 1'
#
loop_
_entity.id
_entity.type
_entity.pdbx_description
1 polymer ?
#
loop_
_entity_poly.entity_id
_entity_poly.type
_entity_poly.pdbx_seq_one_letter_code
_entity_poly.pdbx_strand_id
1 'polypeptide(L)'
;MVEPICATGMAARLRNQWDRNDGLGQNYNAVKFLGQDFESMRARSLQSGRLFEDNLFPASASSLGFNELGPRSSKTQGVRWMRPTELCKRPDFIVDGATRTDICQGALGDCWLLAAIASLTLNEDLLHRVVPHGQSFRDGYAGIFHFQFWQFGEWVEVVIDDRLPVKDGKLLFVHSVEGSEFWSALLEKAYAKLNGCYEALSGGSTSEGFEDFTGGVTEMYELRKAPSDMFSIIGRAIERGSLLGCSIDITSSSDMEAVTFKKLVKGHAYSVTGVDEVVYRGNLTKLVRIRNPWGEVEWTGAWSDNSREWDSVDRSVRGRLQNRSEDGEFWMSFNDFLREFTRLEICNLTADALQNSQLKKWSSSHFPGEWRRGSTAGGCRNYPATFWLNPQFKILLQHPDVPGQSDCSFLVALMQKDRRKKRREGKDMETIGFAVYEVIYKASFAGRSGVHLKRDFFLTHASSARSELFINLREVSSRLRLPAGEYIIVPSTFEPHKEADFVLRVFSEKPADSDQQAQNTYHLRSDSQIDPGFKSLFRQLAGPDMEISVTELRTILNRIISKHKDLKTDGFTKESCRSMINLMDSPCTFFLALFVSVCTFVSLFQTIFREFDCDKSGSMSSYEMRKALASAGFSLNNQLFQLIILRYTEADMTVDFDNFVTCLVRLETMCSKSNRLQI
;
A
#
# COMPACT_ATOMS: atom_id res chain seq x y z
N MET A 1 8.37 -23.96 -27.69
CA MET A 1 7.89 -23.37 -26.43
C MET A 1 9.06 -23.33 -25.48
N VAL A 2 9.59 -22.14 -25.21
CA VAL A 2 10.58 -21.96 -24.14
C VAL A 2 9.76 -21.95 -22.84
N GLU A 3 10.01 -22.89 -21.94
CA GLU A 3 9.40 -22.85 -20.61
C GLU A 3 9.73 -21.49 -19.97
N PRO A 4 8.74 -20.74 -19.48
CA PRO A 4 9.01 -19.47 -18.81
C PRO A 4 9.86 -19.77 -17.57
N ILE A 5 11.04 -19.15 -17.49
CA ILE A 5 11.90 -19.23 -16.31
C ILE A 5 11.16 -18.52 -15.17
N CYS A 6 10.47 -19.29 -14.33
CA CYS A 6 9.83 -18.79 -13.12
C CYS A 6 10.89 -18.47 -12.08
N ALA A 7 11.18 -17.18 -11.90
CA ALA A 7 11.91 -16.72 -10.74
C ALA A 7 10.98 -16.78 -9.51
N THR A 8 11.47 -17.28 -8.37
CA THR A 8 10.75 -17.29 -7.09
C THR A 8 11.53 -16.51 -6.02
N GLY A 9 10.83 -15.99 -5.01
CA GLY A 9 11.47 -15.24 -3.91
C GLY A 9 12.08 -13.91 -4.38
N MET A 10 13.27 -13.57 -3.89
CA MET A 10 13.93 -12.29 -4.19
C MET A 10 14.22 -12.07 -5.68
N ALA A 11 14.50 -13.15 -6.43
CA ALA A 11 14.70 -13.06 -7.88
C ALA A 11 13.44 -12.60 -8.62
N ALA A 12 12.26 -13.02 -8.17
CA ALA A 12 10.98 -12.54 -8.72
C ALA A 12 10.79 -11.05 -8.42
N ARG A 13 11.10 -10.62 -7.19
CA ARG A 13 11.00 -9.21 -6.77
C ARG A 13 11.92 -8.30 -7.58
N LEU A 14 13.17 -8.72 -7.82
CA LEU A 14 14.13 -7.96 -8.62
C LEU A 14 13.71 -7.90 -10.10
N ARG A 15 13.23 -9.01 -10.67
CA ARG A 15 12.70 -9.01 -12.04
C ARG A 15 11.51 -8.07 -12.17
N ASN A 16 10.54 -8.13 -11.26
CA ASN A 16 9.41 -7.19 -11.24
C ASN A 16 9.89 -5.74 -11.13
N GLN A 17 10.97 -5.46 -10.38
CA GLN A 17 11.54 -4.11 -10.29
C GLN A 17 12.16 -3.66 -11.64
N TRP A 18 12.82 -4.55 -12.37
CA TRP A 18 13.33 -4.25 -13.71
C TRP A 18 12.19 -4.02 -14.70
N ASP A 19 11.19 -4.91 -14.72
CA ASP A 19 10.03 -4.78 -15.60
C ASP A 19 9.29 -3.45 -15.35
N ARG A 20 9.21 -3.01 -14.08
CA ARG A 20 8.67 -1.70 -13.70
C ARG A 20 9.47 -0.53 -14.26
N ASN A 21 10.81 -0.62 -14.19
CA ASN A 21 11.68 0.41 -14.75
C ASN A 21 11.53 0.50 -16.27
N ASP A 22 11.21 -0.62 -16.93
CA ASP A 22 10.90 -0.71 -18.36
C ASP A 22 9.46 -0.28 -18.69
N GLY A 23 8.68 0.15 -17.69
CA GLY A 23 7.35 0.73 -17.86
C GLY A 23 6.17 -0.20 -17.56
N LEU A 24 6.39 -1.41 -17.03
CA LEU A 24 5.30 -2.26 -16.53
C LEU A 24 4.61 -1.60 -15.33
N GLY A 25 3.27 -1.59 -15.32
CA GLY A 25 2.47 -0.92 -14.29
C GLY A 25 2.13 0.52 -14.61
N GLN A 26 2.51 1.03 -15.78
CA GLN A 26 1.95 2.26 -16.34
C GLN A 26 0.57 2.01 -16.94
N ASN A 27 -0.26 3.05 -17.11
CA ASN A 27 -1.62 2.89 -17.63
C ASN A 27 -1.67 2.22 -19.02
N TYR A 28 -0.71 2.54 -19.90
CA TYR A 28 -0.62 1.93 -21.23
C TYR A 28 -0.01 0.51 -21.24
N ASN A 29 0.58 0.07 -20.12
CA ASN A 29 1.24 -1.22 -19.97
C ASN A 29 0.95 -1.79 -18.57
N ALA A 30 -0.33 -1.97 -18.28
CA ALA A 30 -0.81 -2.39 -16.98
C ALA A 30 -0.36 -3.82 -16.64
N VAL A 31 -0.14 -4.08 -15.35
CA VAL A 31 0.19 -5.42 -14.85
C VAL A 31 -1.02 -6.34 -15.05
N LYS A 32 -0.81 -7.46 -15.71
CA LYS A 32 -1.86 -8.48 -15.93
C LYS A 32 -2.18 -9.20 -14.63
N PHE A 33 -3.35 -8.94 -14.06
CA PHE A 33 -3.76 -9.56 -12.81
C PHE A 33 -3.82 -11.09 -12.95
N LEU A 34 -3.12 -11.78 -12.05
CA LEU A 34 -2.98 -13.25 -12.07
C LEU A 34 -2.48 -13.83 -13.42
N GLY A 35 -1.77 -13.01 -14.21
CA GLY A 35 -1.24 -13.40 -15.52
C GLY A 35 -2.30 -13.58 -16.60
N GLN A 36 -3.53 -13.08 -16.41
CA GLN A 36 -4.59 -13.15 -17.41
C GLN A 36 -4.47 -12.01 -18.42
N ASP A 37 -4.45 -12.35 -19.71
CA ASP A 37 -4.37 -11.40 -20.82
C ASP A 37 -5.71 -11.34 -21.55
N PHE A 38 -6.35 -10.17 -21.56
CA PHE A 38 -7.70 -9.99 -22.13
C PHE A 38 -7.77 -10.44 -23.59
N GLU A 39 -6.89 -9.91 -24.45
CA GLU A 39 -6.93 -10.16 -25.88
C GLU A 39 -6.68 -11.63 -26.22
N SER A 40 -5.68 -12.26 -25.60
CA SER A 40 -5.37 -13.67 -25.81
C SER A 40 -6.51 -14.59 -25.34
N MET A 41 -7.13 -14.28 -24.20
CA MET A 41 -8.23 -15.07 -23.65
C MET A 41 -9.52 -14.90 -24.46
N ARG A 42 -9.81 -13.67 -24.91
CA ARG A 42 -10.93 -13.38 -25.81
C ARG A 42 -10.77 -14.11 -27.14
N ALA A 43 -9.59 -14.02 -27.77
CA ALA A 43 -9.30 -14.71 -29.03
C ALA A 43 -9.47 -16.23 -28.90
N ARG A 44 -8.99 -16.83 -27.80
CA ARG A 44 -9.16 -18.26 -27.53
C ARG A 44 -10.63 -18.65 -27.36
N SER A 45 -11.40 -17.84 -26.64
CA SER A 45 -12.82 -18.07 -26.40
C SER A 45 -13.60 -18.01 -27.72
N LEU A 46 -13.37 -16.98 -28.53
CA LEU A 46 -13.92 -16.83 -29.88
C LEU A 46 -13.56 -18.03 -30.79
N GLN A 47 -12.29 -18.44 -30.80
CA GLN A 47 -11.84 -19.59 -31.60
C GLN A 47 -12.50 -20.90 -31.18
N SER A 48 -12.74 -21.09 -29.88
CA SER A 48 -13.37 -22.30 -29.34
C SER A 48 -14.89 -22.31 -29.46
N GLY A 49 -15.52 -21.16 -29.77
CA GLY A 49 -16.98 -21.00 -29.75
C GLY A 49 -17.61 -21.13 -28.36
N ARG A 50 -16.83 -20.98 -27.29
CA ARG A 50 -17.30 -21.05 -25.89
C ARG A 50 -17.13 -19.70 -25.22
N LEU A 51 -18.10 -19.35 -24.38
CA LEU A 51 -17.99 -18.15 -23.55
C LEU A 51 -16.93 -18.36 -22.47
N PHE A 52 -16.20 -17.28 -22.15
CA PHE A 52 -15.16 -17.29 -21.16
C PHE A 52 -15.72 -17.62 -19.78
N GLU A 53 -15.00 -18.48 -19.06
CA GLU A 53 -15.28 -18.82 -17.68
C GLU A 53 -14.03 -18.56 -16.84
N ASP A 54 -14.16 -17.67 -15.88
CA ASP A 54 -13.06 -17.25 -15.04
C ASP A 54 -12.82 -18.23 -13.89
N ASN A 55 -11.86 -19.13 -14.09
CA ASN A 55 -11.48 -20.11 -13.07
C ASN A 55 -10.79 -19.48 -11.85
N LEU A 56 -10.29 -18.25 -11.97
CA LEU A 56 -9.61 -17.53 -10.89
C LEU A 56 -10.58 -16.69 -10.03
N PHE A 57 -11.81 -16.49 -10.51
CA PHE A 57 -12.90 -15.90 -9.76
C PHE A 57 -14.22 -16.62 -10.10
N PRO A 58 -14.38 -17.86 -9.61
CA PRO A 58 -15.45 -18.75 -10.05
C PRO A 58 -16.83 -18.22 -9.67
N ALA A 59 -17.84 -18.59 -10.44
CA ALA A 59 -19.24 -18.34 -10.14
C ALA A 59 -19.75 -19.22 -8.97
N SER A 60 -19.21 -19.00 -7.77
CA SER A 60 -19.44 -19.82 -6.57
C SER A 60 -19.54 -18.97 -5.31
N ALA A 61 -19.93 -19.58 -4.20
CA ALA A 61 -20.08 -18.89 -2.92
C ALA A 61 -18.77 -18.28 -2.39
N SER A 62 -17.59 -18.82 -2.76
CA SER A 62 -16.30 -18.27 -2.33
C SER A 62 -16.01 -16.89 -2.93
N SER A 63 -16.58 -16.59 -4.10
CA SER A 63 -16.47 -15.28 -4.75
C SER A 63 -17.43 -14.26 -4.14
N LEU A 64 -18.52 -14.71 -3.50
CA LEU A 64 -19.44 -13.84 -2.78
C LEU A 64 -18.83 -13.40 -1.44
N GLY A 65 -18.28 -14.33 -0.66
CA GLY A 65 -17.75 -13.98 0.65
C GLY A 65 -17.28 -15.15 1.49
N PHE A 66 -17.03 -14.86 2.76
CA PHE A 66 -16.47 -15.77 3.76
C PHE A 66 -17.23 -15.78 5.09
N ASN A 67 -18.04 -14.75 5.40
CA ASN A 67 -18.82 -14.65 6.61
C ASN A 67 -20.29 -14.27 6.30
N GLU A 68 -20.62 -12.98 6.25
CA GLU A 68 -21.97 -12.46 5.97
C GLU A 68 -22.47 -12.84 4.58
N LEU A 69 -21.57 -12.98 3.61
CA LEU A 69 -21.87 -13.50 2.26
C LEU A 69 -21.19 -14.84 2.02
N GLY A 70 -20.83 -15.56 3.09
CA GLY A 70 -20.21 -16.87 2.99
C GLY A 70 -21.19 -17.98 2.53
N PRO A 71 -20.69 -19.20 2.30
CA PRO A 71 -21.50 -20.33 1.83
C PRO A 71 -22.65 -20.78 2.75
N ARG A 72 -22.59 -20.43 4.04
CA ARG A 72 -23.59 -20.78 5.06
C ARG A 72 -24.53 -19.64 5.41
N SER A 73 -24.40 -18.49 4.74
CA SER A 73 -25.25 -17.33 5.00
C SER A 73 -26.62 -17.48 4.36
N SER A 74 -27.67 -17.09 5.09
CA SER A 74 -29.03 -16.98 4.52
C SER A 74 -29.11 -15.90 3.44
N LYS A 75 -28.23 -14.89 3.47
CA LYS A 75 -28.18 -13.81 2.47
C LYS A 75 -27.85 -14.36 1.07
N THR A 76 -26.97 -15.35 0.99
CA THR A 76 -26.52 -15.97 -0.27
C THR A 76 -27.34 -17.18 -0.71
N GLN A 77 -28.29 -17.63 0.11
CA GLN A 77 -29.20 -18.71 -0.28
C GLN A 77 -30.08 -18.28 -1.46
N GLY A 78 -30.14 -19.14 -2.49
CA GLY A 78 -30.92 -18.90 -3.71
C GLY A 78 -30.23 -18.02 -4.75
N VAL A 79 -29.01 -17.54 -4.48
CA VAL A 79 -28.23 -16.77 -5.45
C VAL A 79 -27.79 -17.67 -6.60
N ARG A 80 -28.03 -17.21 -7.83
CA ARG A 80 -27.58 -17.83 -9.07
C ARG A 80 -26.64 -16.88 -9.80
N TRP A 81 -25.70 -17.41 -10.54
CA TRP A 81 -24.82 -16.62 -11.39
C TRP A 81 -25.35 -16.67 -12.82
N MET A 82 -25.75 -15.52 -13.36
CA MET A 82 -26.36 -15.41 -14.68
C MET A 82 -25.63 -14.37 -15.51
N ARG A 83 -25.58 -14.57 -16.83
CA ARG A 83 -25.01 -13.56 -17.74
C ARG A 83 -26.05 -12.49 -18.10
N PRO A 84 -25.65 -11.26 -18.45
CA PRO A 84 -26.55 -10.23 -18.97
C PRO A 84 -27.43 -10.70 -20.14
N THR A 85 -26.90 -11.57 -21.01
CA THR A 85 -27.62 -12.20 -22.13
C THR A 85 -28.75 -13.15 -21.69
N GLU A 86 -28.75 -13.60 -20.44
CA GLU A 86 -29.78 -14.44 -19.84
C GLU A 86 -30.84 -13.61 -19.07
N LEU A 87 -30.48 -12.38 -18.67
CA LEU A 87 -31.32 -11.48 -17.88
C LEU A 87 -32.16 -10.55 -18.76
N CYS A 88 -31.61 -10.07 -19.86
CA CYS A 88 -32.30 -9.17 -20.78
C CYS A 88 -32.03 -9.54 -22.25
N LYS A 89 -32.95 -9.16 -23.15
CA LYS A 89 -32.88 -9.53 -24.57
C LYS A 89 -31.78 -8.81 -25.35
N ARG A 90 -31.41 -7.60 -24.91
CA ARG A 90 -30.43 -6.73 -25.58
C ARG A 90 -29.56 -6.08 -24.51
N PRO A 91 -28.60 -6.83 -23.94
CA PRO A 91 -27.65 -6.24 -23.01
C PRO A 91 -26.74 -5.28 -23.77
N ASP A 92 -26.48 -4.14 -23.17
CA ASP A 92 -25.53 -3.14 -23.64
C ASP A 92 -24.50 -2.91 -22.54
N PHE A 93 -23.27 -2.62 -22.96
CA PHE A 93 -22.19 -2.39 -21.99
C PHE A 93 -22.38 -1.03 -21.35
N ILE A 94 -22.46 0.02 -22.19
CA ILE A 94 -22.76 1.41 -21.83
C ILE A 94 -23.86 1.91 -22.79
N VAL A 95 -24.86 2.62 -22.29
CA VAL A 95 -25.96 3.22 -23.07
C VAL A 95 -25.90 4.74 -22.95
N ASP A 96 -25.78 5.45 -24.08
CA ASP A 96 -25.76 6.92 -24.14
C ASP A 96 -24.72 7.63 -23.24
N GLY A 97 -23.60 6.93 -22.98
CA GLY A 97 -22.52 7.39 -22.12
C GLY A 97 -22.66 6.87 -20.70
N ALA A 98 -21.54 6.63 -20.03
CA ALA A 98 -21.55 6.09 -18.67
C ALA A 98 -21.76 7.24 -17.68
N THR A 99 -22.89 7.21 -16.99
CA THR A 99 -23.34 8.29 -16.12
C THR A 99 -23.52 7.82 -14.68
N ARG A 100 -23.56 8.78 -13.76
CA ARG A 100 -23.77 8.51 -12.33
C ARG A 100 -25.12 7.86 -12.00
N THR A 101 -26.10 7.93 -12.89
CA THR A 101 -27.42 7.27 -12.72
C THR A 101 -27.38 5.76 -13.01
N ASP A 102 -26.30 5.26 -13.59
CA ASP A 102 -26.10 3.83 -13.89
C ASP A 102 -25.65 3.04 -12.66
N ILE A 103 -25.63 3.71 -11.50
CA ILE A 103 -25.04 3.26 -10.24
C ILE A 103 -26.10 3.38 -9.16
N CYS A 104 -26.74 2.23 -8.87
CA CYS A 104 -27.63 2.05 -7.74
C CYS A 104 -27.12 0.91 -6.87
N GLN A 105 -26.92 1.18 -5.57
CA GLN A 105 -26.44 0.19 -4.62
C GLN A 105 -27.40 -0.99 -4.48
N GLY A 106 -26.82 -2.20 -4.46
CA GLY A 106 -27.54 -3.43 -4.13
C GLY A 106 -27.47 -3.77 -2.65
N ALA A 107 -27.42 -5.06 -2.33
CA ALA A 107 -27.42 -5.56 -0.94
C ALA A 107 -26.05 -5.54 -0.24
N LEU A 108 -25.01 -4.98 -0.86
CA LEU A 108 -23.64 -4.91 -0.32
C LEU A 108 -23.38 -3.53 0.30
N GLY A 109 -22.67 -3.50 1.44
CA GLY A 109 -22.31 -2.27 2.16
C GLY A 109 -21.07 -1.58 1.57
N ASP A 110 -21.03 -1.38 0.25
CA ASP A 110 -19.91 -0.80 -0.50
C ASP A 110 -20.24 0.56 -1.12
N CYS A 111 -21.14 1.31 -0.47
CA CYS A 111 -21.50 2.68 -0.83
C CYS A 111 -20.30 3.60 -1.13
N TRP A 112 -19.20 3.40 -0.40
CA TRP A 112 -17.94 4.13 -0.59
C TRP A 112 -17.35 3.95 -2.00
N LEU A 113 -17.44 2.73 -2.55
CA LEU A 113 -16.98 2.39 -3.89
C LEU A 113 -17.93 2.99 -4.93
N LEU A 114 -19.23 2.84 -4.71
CA LEU A 114 -20.26 3.34 -5.63
C LEU A 114 -20.25 4.88 -5.73
N ALA A 115 -20.07 5.58 -4.61
CA ALA A 115 -19.84 7.02 -4.60
C ALA A 115 -18.57 7.39 -5.38
N ALA A 116 -17.52 6.57 -5.29
CA ALA A 116 -16.30 6.79 -6.06
C ALA A 116 -16.52 6.60 -7.57
N ILE A 117 -17.25 5.55 -7.98
CA ILE A 117 -17.60 5.29 -9.38
C ILE A 117 -18.51 6.43 -9.89
N ALA A 118 -19.47 6.89 -9.10
CA ALA A 118 -20.35 7.98 -9.49
C ALA A 118 -19.59 9.29 -9.73
N SER A 119 -18.62 9.63 -8.89
CA SER A 119 -17.74 10.77 -9.14
C SER A 119 -16.84 10.56 -10.36
N LEU A 120 -16.38 9.33 -10.63
CA LEU A 120 -15.56 9.01 -11.80
C LEU A 120 -16.29 9.31 -13.12
N THR A 121 -17.62 9.09 -13.18
CA THR A 121 -18.42 9.41 -14.39
C THR A 121 -18.46 10.89 -14.75
N LEU A 122 -18.08 11.80 -13.83
CA LEU A 122 -17.98 13.23 -14.11
C LEU A 122 -16.74 13.58 -14.95
N ASN A 123 -15.82 12.64 -15.13
CA ASN A 123 -14.59 12.82 -15.88
C ASN A 123 -14.38 11.64 -16.85
N GLU A 124 -14.82 11.81 -18.10
CA GLU A 124 -14.75 10.78 -19.15
C GLU A 124 -13.31 10.28 -19.37
N ASP A 125 -12.31 11.16 -19.36
CA ASP A 125 -10.90 10.78 -19.56
C ASP A 125 -10.38 9.84 -18.47
N LEU A 126 -10.82 10.03 -17.22
CA LEU A 126 -10.48 9.13 -16.12
C LEU A 126 -11.28 7.84 -16.19
N LEU A 127 -12.56 7.94 -16.51
CA LEU A 127 -13.43 6.79 -16.67
C LEU A 127 -12.86 5.83 -17.72
N HIS A 128 -12.39 6.32 -18.85
CA HIS A 128 -11.84 5.49 -19.92
C HIS A 128 -10.52 4.81 -19.59
N ARG A 129 -9.82 5.27 -18.54
CA ARG A 129 -8.66 4.54 -18.00
C ARG A 129 -9.08 3.31 -17.22
N VAL A 130 -10.15 3.43 -16.45
CA VAL A 130 -10.68 2.34 -15.61
C VAL A 130 -11.54 1.37 -16.41
N VAL A 131 -12.33 1.91 -17.33
CA VAL A 131 -13.28 1.20 -18.21
C VAL A 131 -12.84 1.40 -19.67
N PRO A 132 -11.95 0.53 -20.20
CA PRO A 132 -11.46 0.64 -21.57
C PRO A 132 -12.59 0.58 -22.61
N HIS A 133 -12.43 1.36 -23.68
CA HIS A 133 -13.33 1.35 -24.84
C HIS A 133 -13.28 0.03 -25.63
N GLY A 134 -14.29 -0.16 -26.49
CA GLY A 134 -14.33 -1.30 -27.43
C GLY A 134 -14.93 -2.58 -26.85
N GLN A 135 -15.39 -2.54 -25.60
CA GLN A 135 -16.12 -3.63 -24.95
C GLN A 135 -17.61 -3.58 -25.34
N SER A 136 -18.18 -4.73 -25.71
CA SER A 136 -19.55 -4.83 -26.21
C SER A 136 -20.12 -6.24 -26.00
N PHE A 137 -21.44 -6.32 -25.80
CA PHE A 137 -22.18 -7.59 -25.84
C PHE A 137 -22.55 -8.02 -27.26
N ARG A 138 -22.28 -7.18 -28.26
CA ARG A 138 -22.63 -7.44 -29.67
C ARG A 138 -21.38 -7.81 -30.47
N ASP A 139 -20.43 -6.88 -30.56
CA ASP A 139 -19.27 -7.03 -31.44
C ASP A 139 -18.14 -7.81 -30.79
N GLY A 140 -17.85 -9.00 -31.33
CA GLY A 140 -16.79 -9.88 -30.84
C GLY A 140 -16.99 -10.31 -29.38
N TYR A 141 -18.25 -10.49 -28.98
CA TYR A 141 -18.63 -10.95 -27.64
C TYR A 141 -18.16 -12.39 -27.40
N ALA A 142 -17.48 -12.59 -26.27
CA ALA A 142 -17.04 -13.90 -25.81
C ALA A 142 -17.28 -14.10 -24.30
N GLY A 143 -18.18 -13.32 -23.69
CA GLY A 143 -18.48 -13.38 -22.26
C GLY A 143 -17.30 -12.98 -21.37
N ILE A 144 -16.43 -12.09 -21.86
CA ILE A 144 -15.19 -11.63 -21.22
C ILE A 144 -15.09 -10.11 -21.30
N PHE A 145 -14.68 -9.49 -20.21
CA PHE A 145 -14.51 -8.04 -20.06
C PHE A 145 -13.23 -7.75 -19.25
N HIS A 146 -12.73 -6.52 -19.33
CA HIS A 146 -11.56 -6.10 -18.57
C HIS A 146 -11.67 -4.66 -18.09
N PHE A 147 -10.98 -4.39 -16.97
CA PHE A 147 -10.94 -3.10 -16.30
C PHE A 147 -9.52 -2.85 -15.79
N GLN A 148 -9.16 -1.59 -15.56
CA GLN A 148 -7.87 -1.25 -14.96
C GLN A 148 -8.06 -0.53 -13.64
N PHE A 149 -7.29 -0.93 -12.65
CA PHE A 149 -7.27 -0.29 -11.34
C PHE A 149 -5.85 0.07 -10.97
N TRP A 150 -5.66 1.26 -10.43
CA TRP A 150 -4.42 1.62 -9.78
C TRP A 150 -4.31 0.88 -8.44
N GLN A 151 -3.16 0.27 -8.17
CA GLN A 151 -2.86 -0.49 -6.97
C GLN A 151 -1.45 -0.15 -6.50
N PHE A 152 -1.36 0.65 -5.43
CA PHE A 152 -0.12 0.88 -4.67
C PHE A 152 1.09 1.35 -5.50
N GLY A 153 0.83 2.12 -6.55
CA GLY A 153 1.84 2.69 -7.45
C GLY A 153 1.77 2.18 -8.89
N GLU A 154 0.90 1.22 -9.19
CA GLU A 154 0.87 0.56 -10.51
C GLU A 154 -0.55 0.36 -11.02
N TRP A 155 -0.77 0.50 -12.32
CA TRP A 155 -1.99 0.08 -12.98
C TRP A 155 -2.00 -1.43 -13.17
N VAL A 156 -3.14 -2.05 -12.83
CA VAL A 156 -3.38 -3.49 -12.89
C VAL A 156 -4.61 -3.74 -13.74
N GLU A 157 -4.45 -4.53 -14.80
CA GLU A 157 -5.55 -4.99 -15.65
C GLU A 157 -6.19 -6.24 -15.05
N VAL A 158 -7.50 -6.17 -14.81
CA VAL A 158 -8.32 -7.26 -14.26
C VAL A 158 -9.31 -7.73 -15.31
N VAL A 159 -9.16 -8.98 -15.72
CA VAL A 159 -10.06 -9.68 -16.65
C VAL A 159 -11.13 -10.42 -15.85
N ILE A 160 -12.39 -10.38 -16.30
CA ILE A 160 -13.50 -11.13 -15.71
C ILE A 160 -14.38 -11.74 -16.79
N ASP A 161 -15.12 -12.80 -16.44
CA ASP A 161 -16.33 -13.14 -17.19
C ASP A 161 -17.53 -12.26 -16.78
N ASP A 162 -18.63 -12.33 -17.51
CA ASP A 162 -19.83 -11.51 -17.25
C ASP A 162 -20.91 -12.21 -16.42
N ARG A 163 -20.62 -13.32 -15.74
CA ARG A 163 -21.60 -13.94 -14.82
C ARG A 163 -21.78 -13.07 -13.59
N LEU A 164 -23.00 -12.60 -13.32
CA LEU A 164 -23.32 -11.72 -12.19
C LEU A 164 -24.20 -12.45 -11.15
N PRO A 165 -24.03 -12.16 -9.84
CA PRO A 165 -24.91 -12.69 -8.79
C PRO A 165 -26.33 -12.14 -8.90
N VAL A 166 -27.31 -13.04 -8.98
CA VAL A 166 -28.73 -12.74 -9.17
C VAL A 166 -29.55 -13.48 -8.13
N LYS A 167 -30.51 -12.78 -7.53
CA LYS A 167 -31.48 -13.34 -6.59
C LYS A 167 -32.87 -12.86 -7.00
N ASP A 168 -33.82 -13.78 -7.05
CA ASP A 168 -35.21 -13.50 -7.44
C ASP A 168 -35.33 -12.75 -8.79
N GLY A 169 -34.45 -13.08 -9.74
CA GLY A 169 -34.42 -12.50 -11.08
C GLY A 169 -33.84 -11.07 -11.17
N LYS A 170 -33.30 -10.53 -10.07
CA LYS A 170 -32.66 -9.21 -10.02
C LYS A 170 -31.19 -9.32 -9.64
N LEU A 171 -30.37 -8.40 -10.13
CA LEU A 171 -28.97 -8.28 -9.70
C LEU A 171 -28.92 -8.05 -8.19
N LEU A 172 -28.01 -8.76 -7.52
CA LEU A 172 -27.88 -8.69 -6.06
C LEU A 172 -27.10 -7.44 -5.60
N PHE A 173 -26.17 -6.98 -6.43
CA PHE A 173 -25.26 -5.87 -6.15
C PHE A 173 -25.53 -4.68 -7.09
N VAL A 174 -24.53 -3.87 -7.43
CA VAL A 174 -24.76 -2.66 -8.24
C VAL A 174 -25.46 -2.96 -9.56
N HIS A 175 -26.35 -2.05 -9.96
CA HIS A 175 -27.09 -2.12 -11.21
C HIS A 175 -27.48 -0.71 -11.70
N SER A 176 -27.77 -0.61 -13.00
CA SER A 176 -28.30 0.60 -13.63
C SER A 176 -29.83 0.61 -13.60
N VAL A 177 -30.43 1.80 -13.52
CA VAL A 177 -31.88 2.01 -13.59
C VAL A 177 -32.44 1.62 -14.98
N GLU A 178 -31.66 1.77 -16.04
CA GLU A 178 -32.04 1.43 -17.41
C GLU A 178 -32.30 -0.09 -17.57
N GLY A 179 -31.68 -0.92 -16.72
CA GLY A 179 -31.90 -2.36 -16.65
C GLY A 179 -31.27 -3.20 -17.78
N SER A 180 -30.90 -2.60 -18.91
CA SER A 180 -30.12 -3.25 -19.99
C SER A 180 -28.65 -2.87 -20.02
N GLU A 181 -28.17 -2.05 -19.09
CA GLU A 181 -26.79 -1.58 -19.01
C GLU A 181 -26.02 -2.25 -17.85
N PHE A 182 -24.79 -2.71 -18.11
CA PHE A 182 -24.06 -3.61 -17.19
C PHE A 182 -22.61 -3.23 -16.87
N TRP A 183 -22.06 -2.12 -17.40
CA TRP A 183 -20.66 -1.76 -17.13
C TRP A 183 -20.37 -1.58 -15.63
N SER A 184 -21.27 -0.97 -14.88
CA SER A 184 -21.11 -0.70 -13.44
C SER A 184 -21.08 -2.01 -12.63
N ALA A 185 -21.98 -2.95 -12.94
CA ALA A 185 -22.02 -4.29 -12.35
C ALA A 185 -20.76 -5.10 -12.63
N LEU A 186 -20.23 -5.01 -13.85
CA LEU A 186 -19.00 -5.69 -14.25
C LEU A 186 -17.76 -5.03 -13.63
N LEU A 187 -17.76 -3.71 -13.48
CA LEU A 187 -16.69 -2.97 -12.81
C LEU A 187 -16.58 -3.36 -11.33
N GLU A 188 -17.72 -3.39 -10.61
CA GLU A 188 -17.79 -3.83 -9.22
C GLU A 188 -17.31 -5.29 -9.08
N LYS A 189 -17.71 -6.19 -9.99
CA LYS A 189 -17.20 -7.56 -10.03
C LYS A 189 -15.69 -7.64 -10.19
N ALA A 190 -15.12 -6.87 -11.11
CA ALA A 190 -13.68 -6.84 -11.33
C ALA A 190 -12.93 -6.33 -10.08
N TYR A 191 -13.50 -5.34 -9.41
CA TYR A 191 -12.95 -4.82 -8.16
C TYR A 191 -13.10 -5.81 -6.99
N ALA A 192 -14.21 -6.56 -6.92
CA ALA A 192 -14.42 -7.67 -5.98
C ALA A 192 -13.38 -8.77 -6.20
N LYS A 193 -13.11 -9.14 -7.46
CA LYS A 193 -12.06 -10.08 -7.83
C LYS A 193 -10.68 -9.61 -7.39
N LEU A 194 -10.34 -8.35 -7.65
CA LEU A 194 -9.08 -7.75 -7.23
C LEU A 194 -8.87 -7.83 -5.72
N ASN A 195 -9.94 -7.70 -4.94
CA ASN A 195 -9.95 -7.78 -3.48
C ASN A 195 -10.21 -9.19 -2.92
N GLY A 196 -10.50 -10.17 -3.79
CA GLY A 196 -10.66 -11.59 -3.49
C GLY A 196 -12.11 -12.10 -3.42
N CYS A 197 -13.09 -11.27 -3.03
CA CYS A 197 -14.52 -11.58 -3.03
C CYS A 197 -15.36 -10.30 -2.86
N TYR A 198 -16.68 -10.36 -3.12
CA TYR A 198 -17.58 -9.22 -2.91
C TYR A 198 -17.62 -8.75 -1.45
N GLU A 199 -17.66 -9.67 -0.48
CA GLU A 199 -17.70 -9.31 0.95
C GLU A 199 -16.47 -8.50 1.41
N ALA A 200 -15.32 -8.62 0.73
CA ALA A 200 -14.14 -7.82 1.03
C ALA A 200 -14.33 -6.32 0.72
N LEU A 201 -15.33 -5.96 -0.08
CA LEU A 201 -15.69 -4.59 -0.41
C LEU A 201 -16.56 -3.93 0.66
N SER A 202 -17.19 -4.70 1.54
CA SER A 202 -18.05 -4.16 2.60
C SER A 202 -17.25 -3.27 3.56
N GLY A 203 -17.67 -2.02 3.73
CA GLY A 203 -17.01 -1.03 4.58
C GLY A 203 -15.67 -0.50 4.03
N GLY A 204 -15.62 0.81 3.81
CA GLY A 204 -14.46 1.52 3.28
C GLY A 204 -14.66 3.03 3.28
N SER A 205 -13.63 3.76 2.86
CA SER A 205 -13.70 5.20 2.59
C SER A 205 -13.66 5.46 1.09
N THR A 206 -14.38 6.48 0.63
CA THR A 206 -14.48 6.85 -0.78
C THR A 206 -13.10 7.18 -1.37
N SER A 207 -12.18 7.70 -0.54
CA SER A 207 -10.79 7.93 -0.87
C SER A 207 -10.08 6.70 -1.43
N GLU A 208 -10.39 5.50 -0.92
CA GLU A 208 -9.80 4.25 -1.43
C GLU A 208 -10.20 3.98 -2.89
N GLY A 209 -11.45 4.27 -3.24
CA GLY A 209 -11.97 4.12 -4.59
C GLY A 209 -11.38 5.19 -5.51
N PHE A 210 -11.31 6.44 -5.04
CA PHE A 210 -10.67 7.51 -5.81
C PHE A 210 -9.21 7.22 -6.13
N GLU A 211 -8.45 6.73 -5.16
CA GLU A 211 -7.04 6.33 -5.35
C GLU A 211 -6.93 5.19 -6.37
N ASP A 212 -7.78 4.18 -6.29
CA ASP A 212 -7.74 3.03 -7.20
C ASP A 212 -8.25 3.35 -8.61
N PHE A 213 -9.05 4.39 -8.78
CA PHE A 213 -9.53 4.84 -10.09
C PHE A 213 -8.63 5.88 -10.76
N THR A 214 -7.74 6.53 -10.01
CA THR A 214 -6.99 7.68 -10.54
C THR A 214 -5.48 7.59 -10.35
N GLY A 215 -5.00 6.81 -9.38
CA GLY A 215 -3.63 6.91 -8.86
C GLY A 215 -3.34 8.24 -8.16
N GLY A 216 -4.39 9.03 -7.92
CA GLY A 216 -4.37 10.32 -7.26
C GLY A 216 -4.05 10.23 -5.77
N VAL A 217 -4.13 11.38 -5.12
CA VAL A 217 -3.92 11.50 -3.69
C VAL A 217 -5.07 12.26 -3.05
N THR A 218 -5.62 11.69 -1.99
CA THR A 218 -6.81 12.22 -1.33
C THR A 218 -6.42 13.14 -0.18
N GLU A 219 -7.04 14.31 -0.12
CA GLU A 219 -7.03 15.19 1.04
C GLU A 219 -8.38 15.11 1.75
N MET A 220 -8.35 15.05 3.08
CA MET A 220 -9.56 15.00 3.91
C MET A 220 -9.73 16.30 4.68
N TYR A 221 -10.94 16.85 4.68
CA TYR A 221 -11.31 18.08 5.38
C TYR A 221 -12.43 17.79 6.39
N GLU A 222 -12.22 18.17 7.64
CA GLU A 222 -13.27 18.23 8.66
C GLU A 222 -14.12 19.48 8.42
N LEU A 223 -15.38 19.30 7.99
CA LEU A 223 -16.23 20.41 7.55
C LEU A 223 -16.59 21.39 8.69
N ARG A 224 -16.59 20.92 9.94
CA ARG A 224 -16.77 21.78 11.12
C ARG A 224 -15.63 22.75 11.36
N LYS A 225 -14.45 22.46 10.80
CA LYS A 225 -13.25 23.31 10.85
C LYS A 225 -12.81 23.74 9.45
N ALA A 226 -13.75 23.74 8.49
CA ALA A 226 -13.44 24.08 7.12
C ALA A 226 -12.87 25.51 7.02
N PRO A 227 -11.86 25.73 6.16
CA PRO A 227 -11.37 27.06 5.86
C PRO A 227 -12.48 27.91 5.21
N SER A 228 -12.38 29.23 5.36
CA SER A 228 -13.40 30.18 4.86
C SER A 228 -13.57 30.17 3.34
N ASP A 229 -12.54 29.74 2.59
CA ASP A 229 -12.55 29.63 1.14
C ASP A 229 -12.95 28.23 0.63
N MET A 230 -13.46 27.35 1.50
CA MET A 230 -13.81 25.96 1.16
C MET A 230 -14.74 25.83 -0.07
N PHE A 231 -15.73 26.69 -0.23
CA PHE A 231 -16.61 26.66 -1.41
C PHE A 231 -15.81 26.84 -2.72
N SER A 232 -14.82 27.74 -2.72
CA SER A 232 -13.95 27.97 -3.87
C SER A 232 -12.93 26.85 -4.05
N ILE A 233 -12.49 26.18 -2.98
CA ILE A 233 -11.68 24.96 -3.07
C ILE A 233 -12.46 23.87 -3.80
N ILE A 234 -13.71 23.62 -3.41
CA ILE A 234 -14.61 22.64 -4.04
C ILE A 234 -14.81 22.97 -5.52
N GLY A 235 -15.17 24.22 -5.85
CA GLY A 235 -15.38 24.65 -7.23
C GLY A 235 -14.15 24.42 -8.11
N ARG A 236 -12.97 24.83 -7.65
CA ARG A 236 -11.71 24.60 -8.37
C ARG A 236 -11.37 23.11 -8.51
N ALA A 237 -11.71 22.28 -7.52
CA ALA A 237 -11.46 20.85 -7.59
C ALA A 237 -12.34 20.20 -8.68
N ILE A 238 -13.63 20.55 -8.72
CA ILE A 238 -14.56 20.06 -9.75
C ILE A 238 -14.12 20.53 -11.15
N GLU A 239 -13.76 21.80 -11.31
CA GLU A 239 -13.26 22.34 -12.59
C GLU A 239 -11.98 21.63 -13.08
N ARG A 240 -11.16 21.11 -12.16
CA ARG A 240 -9.94 20.35 -12.45
C ARG A 240 -10.18 18.87 -12.66
N GLY A 241 -11.44 18.42 -12.59
CA GLY A 241 -11.81 17.02 -12.72
C GLY A 241 -11.40 16.16 -11.51
N SER A 242 -11.09 16.77 -10.36
CA SER A 242 -10.89 16.03 -9.11
C SER A 242 -12.15 15.26 -8.74
N LEU A 243 -11.98 14.14 -8.05
CA LEU A 243 -13.09 13.37 -7.53
C LEU A 243 -13.38 13.81 -6.10
N LEU A 244 -14.64 14.11 -5.81
CA LEU A 244 -15.06 14.59 -4.50
C LEU A 244 -16.10 13.66 -3.88
N GLY A 245 -15.90 13.38 -2.59
CA GLY A 245 -16.81 12.58 -1.77
C GLY A 245 -17.07 13.28 -0.44
N CYS A 246 -18.21 13.02 0.17
CA CYS A 246 -18.52 13.53 1.51
C CYS A 246 -19.29 12.50 2.32
N SER A 247 -19.24 12.63 3.64
CA SER A 247 -19.89 11.69 4.54
C SER A 247 -20.28 12.33 5.87
N ILE A 248 -21.20 11.65 6.55
CA ILE A 248 -21.71 12.03 7.87
C ILE A 248 -21.22 10.99 8.88
N ASP A 249 -20.37 11.42 9.82
CA ASP A 249 -19.85 10.56 10.87
C ASP A 249 -20.98 9.98 11.76
N ILE A 250 -20.82 8.72 12.14
CA ILE A 250 -21.70 8.04 13.10
C ILE A 250 -21.23 8.27 14.53
N THR A 251 -22.18 8.38 15.46
CA THR A 251 -21.90 8.47 16.89
C THR A 251 -21.84 7.10 17.57
N SER A 252 -22.51 6.11 16.99
CA SER A 252 -22.57 4.73 17.47
C SER A 252 -22.70 3.77 16.29
N SER A 253 -22.37 2.49 16.48
CA SER A 253 -22.54 1.47 15.43
C SER A 253 -24.00 1.27 15.01
N SER A 254 -24.96 1.56 15.89
CA SER A 254 -26.40 1.55 15.57
C SER A 254 -26.83 2.67 14.63
N ASP A 255 -26.01 3.72 14.47
CA ASP A 255 -26.29 4.81 13.53
C ASP A 255 -25.80 4.50 12.10
N MET A 256 -25.18 3.34 11.85
CA MET A 256 -24.71 2.96 10.52
C MET A 256 -25.90 2.83 9.56
N GLU A 257 -25.83 3.56 8.45
CA GLU A 257 -26.89 3.70 7.44
C GLU A 257 -28.23 4.22 8.00
N ALA A 258 -28.21 4.89 9.16
CA ALA A 258 -29.41 5.47 9.74
C ALA A 258 -29.86 6.73 8.98
N VAL A 259 -31.12 6.73 8.54
CA VAL A 259 -31.74 7.85 7.84
C VAL A 259 -32.20 8.91 8.84
N THR A 260 -31.73 10.14 8.67
CA THR A 260 -32.12 11.31 9.46
C THR A 260 -33.52 11.80 9.09
N PHE A 261 -34.10 12.67 9.92
CA PHE A 261 -35.40 13.29 9.62
C PHE A 261 -35.42 14.12 8.33
N LYS A 262 -34.26 14.59 7.87
CA LYS A 262 -34.11 15.31 6.59
C LYS A 262 -33.76 14.40 5.41
N LYS A 263 -33.83 13.08 5.61
CA LYS A 263 -33.49 12.02 4.65
C LYS A 263 -32.01 11.94 4.23
N LEU A 264 -31.08 12.50 5.02
CA LEU A 264 -29.66 12.19 4.88
C LEU A 264 -29.32 10.90 5.64
N VAL A 265 -28.39 10.10 5.14
CA VAL A 265 -27.97 8.80 5.66
C VAL A 265 -26.63 8.95 6.38
N LYS A 266 -26.54 8.48 7.62
CA LYS A 266 -25.30 8.51 8.41
C LYS A 266 -24.41 7.30 8.12
N GLY A 267 -23.10 7.47 8.26
CA GLY A 267 -22.13 6.40 8.01
C GLY A 267 -22.09 5.94 6.55
N HIS A 268 -22.53 6.81 5.65
CA HIS A 268 -22.72 6.54 4.23
C HIS A 268 -21.93 7.53 3.39
N ALA A 269 -21.46 7.08 2.24
CA ALA A 269 -20.69 7.89 1.30
C ALA A 269 -21.60 8.56 0.27
N TYR A 270 -21.35 9.84 0.03
CA TYR A 270 -22.00 10.65 -0.99
C TYR A 270 -20.97 11.22 -1.95
N SER A 271 -21.36 11.46 -3.20
CA SER A 271 -20.52 12.18 -4.18
C SER A 271 -20.87 13.66 -4.18
N VAL A 272 -19.88 14.54 -4.26
CA VAL A 272 -20.11 15.97 -4.53
C VAL A 272 -19.95 16.18 -6.04
N THR A 273 -21.04 16.50 -6.73
CA THR A 273 -21.11 16.47 -8.19
C THR A 273 -21.18 17.85 -8.84
N GLY A 274 -21.24 18.92 -8.05
CA GLY A 274 -21.34 20.28 -8.58
C GLY A 274 -21.39 21.36 -7.50
N VAL A 275 -21.04 22.57 -7.88
CA VAL A 275 -21.32 23.79 -7.13
C VAL A 275 -21.85 24.86 -8.07
N ASP A 276 -22.73 25.73 -7.60
CA ASP A 276 -23.24 26.86 -8.37
C ASP A 276 -23.64 28.01 -7.41
N GLU A 277 -23.79 29.20 -7.95
CA GLU A 277 -24.22 30.39 -7.20
C GLU A 277 -25.48 30.97 -7.83
N VAL A 278 -26.57 31.02 -7.07
CA VAL A 278 -27.86 31.52 -7.55
C VAL A 278 -28.27 32.78 -6.82
N VAL A 279 -28.90 33.72 -7.52
CA VAL A 279 -29.50 34.89 -6.88
C VAL A 279 -30.86 34.48 -6.32
N TYR A 280 -30.98 34.46 -5.00
CA TYR A 280 -32.21 34.15 -4.27
C TYR A 280 -32.64 35.35 -3.45
N ARG A 281 -33.81 35.92 -3.77
CA ARG A 281 -34.37 37.11 -3.08
C ARG A 281 -33.38 38.28 -2.97
N GLY A 282 -32.61 38.52 -4.04
CA GLY A 282 -31.62 39.60 -4.12
C GLY A 282 -30.26 39.28 -3.51
N ASN A 283 -30.07 38.11 -2.90
CA ASN A 283 -28.80 37.69 -2.32
C ASN A 283 -28.17 36.55 -3.12
N LEU A 284 -26.86 36.62 -3.34
CA LEU A 284 -26.10 35.53 -3.94
C LEU A 284 -25.99 34.37 -2.95
N THR A 285 -26.53 33.22 -3.32
CA THR A 285 -26.62 32.00 -2.50
C THR A 285 -25.78 30.90 -3.12
N LYS A 286 -24.84 30.36 -2.33
CA LYS A 286 -23.95 29.27 -2.71
C LYS A 286 -24.64 27.92 -2.53
N LEU A 287 -24.67 27.12 -3.59
CA LEU A 287 -25.28 25.79 -3.60
C LEU A 287 -24.24 24.71 -3.90
N VAL A 288 -24.42 23.53 -3.29
CA VAL A 288 -23.64 22.33 -3.55
C VAL A 288 -24.59 21.22 -4.01
N ARG A 289 -24.20 20.52 -5.07
CA ARG A 289 -24.91 19.35 -5.58
C ARG A 289 -24.28 18.08 -5.06
N ILE A 290 -25.10 17.23 -4.48
CA ILE A 290 -24.69 16.01 -3.79
C ILE A 290 -25.49 14.85 -4.37
N ARG A 291 -24.85 13.69 -4.50
CA ARG A 291 -25.48 12.47 -4.97
C ARG A 291 -25.37 11.35 -3.95
N ASN A 292 -26.51 10.74 -3.64
CA ASN A 292 -26.62 9.48 -2.93
C ASN A 292 -26.42 8.30 -3.92
N PRO A 293 -25.42 7.42 -3.72
CA PRO A 293 -25.19 6.26 -4.59
C PRO A 293 -26.28 5.17 -4.50
N TRP A 294 -27.28 5.30 -3.61
CA TRP A 294 -28.47 4.45 -3.65
C TRP A 294 -29.34 4.72 -4.88
N GLY A 295 -29.20 5.89 -5.51
CA GLY A 295 -30.07 6.30 -6.61
C GLY A 295 -31.46 6.76 -6.14
N GLU A 296 -31.66 6.87 -4.83
CA GLU A 296 -32.90 7.30 -4.17
C GLU A 296 -32.57 7.88 -2.79
N VAL A 297 -33.60 8.35 -2.08
CA VAL A 297 -33.51 8.94 -0.73
C VAL A 297 -32.72 10.25 -0.75
N GLU A 298 -33.44 11.32 -1.06
CA GLU A 298 -32.89 12.66 -1.24
C GLU A 298 -33.19 13.62 -0.09
N TRP A 299 -32.35 14.65 0.03
CA TRP A 299 -32.53 15.78 0.94
C TRP A 299 -33.92 16.42 0.83
N THR A 300 -34.56 16.69 1.97
CA THR A 300 -35.91 17.28 2.04
C THR A 300 -35.94 18.73 2.54
N GLY A 301 -34.77 19.32 2.79
CA GLY A 301 -34.67 20.71 3.22
C GLY A 301 -34.69 21.70 2.06
N ALA A 302 -34.23 22.93 2.33
CA ALA A 302 -34.14 23.98 1.33
C ALA A 302 -33.26 23.55 0.14
N TRP A 303 -33.69 23.91 -1.06
CA TRP A 303 -33.06 23.57 -2.35
C TRP A 303 -33.18 22.12 -2.82
N SER A 304 -33.92 21.28 -2.08
CA SER A 304 -34.38 19.99 -2.60
C SER A 304 -35.15 20.11 -3.91
N ASP A 305 -35.33 19.01 -4.63
CA ASP A 305 -35.98 18.98 -5.94
C ASP A 305 -37.37 19.62 -5.96
N ASN A 306 -38.13 19.46 -4.88
CA ASN A 306 -39.48 20.01 -4.73
C ASN A 306 -39.54 21.29 -3.88
N SER A 307 -38.39 21.90 -3.56
CA SER A 307 -38.29 23.08 -2.70
C SER A 307 -38.89 24.34 -3.35
N ARG A 308 -39.56 25.18 -2.54
CA ARG A 308 -40.18 26.45 -3.01
C ARG A 308 -39.16 27.54 -3.29
N GLU A 309 -37.94 27.38 -2.80
CA GLU A 309 -36.81 28.29 -3.00
C GLU A 309 -36.53 28.49 -4.49
N TRP A 310 -36.68 27.43 -5.28
CA TRP A 310 -36.56 27.45 -6.75
C TRP A 310 -37.58 28.36 -7.43
N ASP A 311 -38.72 28.67 -6.80
CA ASP A 311 -39.72 29.58 -7.39
C ASP A 311 -39.28 31.04 -7.40
N SER A 312 -38.27 31.39 -6.58
CA SER A 312 -37.68 32.74 -6.53
C SER A 312 -36.37 32.86 -7.34
N VAL A 313 -35.97 31.80 -8.04
CA VAL A 313 -34.79 31.80 -8.93
C VAL A 313 -35.26 32.06 -10.37
N ASP A 314 -34.43 32.76 -11.14
CA ASP A 314 -34.69 33.00 -12.55
C ASP A 314 -34.96 31.69 -13.32
N ARG A 315 -35.93 31.73 -14.24
CA ARG A 315 -36.40 30.53 -14.96
C ARG A 315 -35.28 29.86 -15.77
N SER A 316 -34.36 30.64 -16.35
CA SER A 316 -33.25 30.09 -17.14
C SER A 316 -32.26 29.33 -16.26
N VAL A 317 -31.91 29.90 -15.10
CA VAL A 317 -31.03 29.26 -14.11
C VAL A 317 -31.69 28.03 -13.52
N ARG A 318 -32.98 28.14 -13.16
CA ARG A 318 -33.78 27.03 -12.65
C ARG A 318 -33.84 25.85 -13.64
N GLY A 319 -34.07 26.12 -14.93
CA GLY A 319 -34.11 25.06 -15.95
C GLY A 319 -32.78 24.33 -16.16
N ARG A 320 -31.65 24.96 -15.81
CA ARG A 320 -30.31 24.36 -15.87
C ARG A 320 -29.99 23.53 -14.63
N LEU A 321 -30.46 23.95 -13.45
CA LEU A 321 -30.02 23.39 -12.16
C LEU A 321 -31.03 22.45 -11.51
N GLN A 322 -32.33 22.75 -11.60
CA GLN A 322 -33.36 21.95 -10.96
C GLN A 322 -33.71 20.76 -11.85
N ASN A 323 -33.36 19.57 -11.38
CA ASN A 323 -33.99 18.33 -11.80
C ASN A 323 -35.15 18.02 -10.83
N ARG A 324 -36.15 17.26 -11.28
CA ARG A 324 -37.27 16.81 -10.43
C ARG A 324 -37.47 15.32 -10.64
N SER A 325 -36.51 14.55 -10.18
CA SER A 325 -36.50 13.10 -10.29
C SER A 325 -35.94 12.50 -9.01
N GLU A 326 -36.53 11.40 -8.55
CA GLU A 326 -35.92 10.61 -7.49
C GLU A 326 -34.78 9.79 -8.13
N ASP A 327 -33.61 10.43 -8.25
CA ASP A 327 -32.41 9.83 -8.81
C ASP A 327 -31.27 9.76 -7.79
N GLY A 328 -31.46 10.32 -6.59
CA GLY A 328 -30.48 10.40 -5.50
C GLY A 328 -29.62 11.67 -5.53
N GLU A 329 -29.70 12.50 -6.58
CA GLU A 329 -29.00 13.79 -6.69
C GLU A 329 -29.88 14.95 -6.22
N PHE A 330 -29.32 15.83 -5.40
CA PHE A 330 -30.04 16.99 -4.90
C PHE A 330 -29.10 18.19 -4.71
N TRP A 331 -29.67 19.38 -4.69
CA TRP A 331 -28.98 20.59 -4.26
C TRP A 331 -29.27 20.91 -2.79
N MET A 332 -28.29 21.51 -2.13
CA MET A 332 -28.46 22.14 -0.83
C MET A 332 -27.64 23.41 -0.71
N SER A 333 -27.98 24.27 0.25
CA SER A 333 -27.15 25.44 0.53
C SER A 333 -25.79 25.02 1.09
N PHE A 334 -24.73 25.76 0.76
CA PHE A 334 -23.39 25.48 1.28
C PHE A 334 -23.33 25.53 2.82
N ASN A 335 -24.15 26.38 3.44
CA ASN A 335 -24.26 26.47 4.89
C ASN A 335 -24.93 25.22 5.51
N ASP A 336 -25.94 24.66 4.84
CA ASP A 336 -26.51 23.38 5.27
C ASP A 336 -25.49 22.25 5.07
N PHE A 337 -24.75 22.25 3.96
CA PHE A 337 -23.67 21.29 3.73
C PHE A 337 -22.66 21.25 4.88
N LEU A 338 -22.14 22.42 5.29
CA LEU A 338 -21.20 22.52 6.43
C LEU A 338 -21.79 22.09 7.78
N ARG A 339 -23.12 22.19 7.94
CA ARG A 339 -23.82 21.83 9.19
C ARG A 339 -24.15 20.36 9.27
N GLU A 340 -24.61 19.77 8.17
CA GLU A 340 -25.14 18.41 8.14
C GLU A 340 -24.03 17.36 7.85
N PHE A 341 -23.03 17.71 7.04
CA PHE A 341 -21.91 16.81 6.70
C PHE A 341 -20.71 17.02 7.62
N THR A 342 -19.96 15.93 7.88
CA THR A 342 -18.81 15.97 8.79
C THR A 342 -17.48 16.01 8.04
N ARG A 343 -17.36 15.25 6.95
CA ARG A 343 -16.11 15.09 6.18
C ARG A 343 -16.31 15.34 4.70
N LEU A 344 -15.29 15.94 4.10
CA LEU A 344 -15.13 16.09 2.66
C LEU A 344 -13.79 15.50 2.24
N GLU A 345 -13.81 14.64 1.23
CA GLU A 345 -12.65 13.96 0.65
C GLU A 345 -12.46 14.49 -0.78
N ILE A 346 -11.27 15.01 -1.09
CA ILE A 346 -10.93 15.55 -2.42
C ILE A 346 -9.73 14.77 -2.95
N CYS A 347 -9.91 14.00 -4.02
CA CYS A 347 -8.83 13.32 -4.70
C CYS A 347 -8.23 14.22 -5.78
N ASN A 348 -7.02 14.69 -5.51
CA ASN A 348 -6.24 15.44 -6.49
C ASN A 348 -5.57 14.47 -7.46
N LEU A 349 -5.66 14.82 -8.74
CA LEU A 349 -5.10 14.05 -9.84
C LEU A 349 -3.59 14.28 -9.95
N THR A 350 -2.84 13.21 -10.18
CA THR A 350 -1.41 13.28 -10.51
C THR A 350 -1.20 13.75 -11.94
N ALA A 351 0.06 14.07 -12.30
CA ALA A 351 0.42 14.49 -13.64
C ALA A 351 0.00 13.49 -14.73
N ASP A 352 -0.05 12.20 -14.39
CA ASP A 352 -0.47 11.14 -15.32
C ASP A 352 -1.97 11.19 -15.59
N ALA A 353 -2.77 11.58 -14.61
CA ALA A 353 -4.24 11.69 -14.68
C ALA A 353 -4.73 12.90 -15.50
N LEU A 354 -3.89 13.92 -15.69
CA LEU A 354 -4.23 15.15 -16.40
C LEU A 354 -3.54 15.20 -17.78
N GLN A 355 -4.28 14.95 -18.87
CA GLN A 355 -3.74 15.07 -20.24
C GLN A 355 -3.48 16.52 -20.68
N ASN A 356 -3.83 17.52 -19.86
CA ASN A 356 -3.77 18.92 -20.23
C ASN A 356 -2.41 19.56 -19.88
N SER A 357 -1.71 20.08 -20.88
CA SER A 357 -0.36 20.67 -20.80
C SER A 357 -0.29 22.00 -20.03
N GLN A 358 -1.43 22.56 -19.62
CA GLN A 358 -1.51 23.86 -18.92
C GLN A 358 -1.53 23.77 -17.38
N LEU A 359 -1.53 22.57 -16.79
CA LEU A 359 -1.64 22.40 -15.34
C LEU A 359 -0.25 22.24 -14.68
N LYS A 360 -0.07 22.89 -13.53
CA LYS A 360 1.11 22.68 -12.66
C LYS A 360 1.15 21.22 -12.23
N LYS A 361 2.18 20.50 -12.65
CA LYS A 361 2.37 19.07 -12.35
C LYS A 361 3.02 18.91 -10.98
N TRP A 362 2.43 18.07 -10.12
CA TRP A 362 3.09 17.61 -8.90
C TRP A 362 4.27 16.72 -9.28
N SER A 363 5.43 16.94 -8.66
CA SER A 363 6.51 15.96 -8.65
C SER A 363 6.19 14.92 -7.58
N SER A 364 6.18 13.63 -7.95
CA SER A 364 5.80 12.53 -7.07
C SER A 364 6.94 11.53 -6.89
N SER A 365 7.30 11.25 -5.64
CA SER A 365 8.24 10.19 -5.28
C SER A 365 7.53 9.05 -4.56
N HIS A 366 7.85 7.81 -4.93
CA HIS A 366 7.22 6.59 -4.43
C HIS A 366 8.22 5.70 -3.70
N PHE A 367 7.94 5.36 -2.45
CA PHE A 367 8.79 4.51 -1.63
C PHE A 367 8.02 3.29 -1.12
N PRO A 368 8.23 2.09 -1.69
CA PRO A 368 7.73 0.87 -1.09
C PRO A 368 8.48 0.59 0.22
N GLY A 369 7.75 0.16 1.24
CA GLY A 369 8.30 -0.21 2.53
C GLY A 369 7.50 -1.33 3.19
N GLU A 370 8.06 -1.89 4.28
CA GLU A 370 7.45 -3.00 5.01
C GLU A 370 7.73 -2.87 6.50
N TRP A 371 6.71 -3.08 7.32
CA TRP A 371 6.84 -3.34 8.75
C TRP A 371 6.83 -4.84 8.98
N ARG A 372 7.94 -5.36 9.51
CA ARG A 372 8.14 -6.77 9.84
C ARG A 372 8.46 -6.91 11.32
N ARG A 373 7.83 -7.87 11.98
CA ARG A 373 8.06 -8.13 13.41
C ARG A 373 9.54 -8.43 13.65
N GLY A 374 10.10 -7.89 14.75
CA GLY A 374 11.51 -8.02 15.13
C GLY A 374 12.51 -7.23 14.28
N SER A 375 12.09 -6.64 13.15
CA SER A 375 13.03 -5.95 12.25
C SER A 375 12.71 -4.47 12.07
N THR A 376 11.54 -4.17 11.50
CA THR A 376 11.15 -2.81 11.09
C THR A 376 9.80 -2.37 11.66
N ALA A 377 9.05 -3.26 12.32
CA ALA A 377 7.79 -2.93 12.99
C ALA A 377 8.04 -2.26 14.36
N GLY A 378 8.51 -1.01 14.34
CA GLY A 378 8.98 -0.30 15.52
C GLY A 378 7.90 0.37 16.37
N GLY A 379 6.68 0.53 15.83
CA GLY A 379 5.60 1.30 16.48
C GLY A 379 5.86 2.81 16.43
N CYS A 380 4.95 3.62 16.96
CA CYS A 380 5.04 5.08 16.92
C CYS A 380 6.01 5.66 17.96
N ARG A 381 6.14 7.00 18.01
CA ARG A 381 7.09 7.72 18.91
C ARG A 381 6.88 7.42 20.40
N ASN A 382 5.69 6.95 20.79
CA ASN A 382 5.40 6.52 22.17
C ASN A 382 6.23 5.29 22.59
N TYR A 383 6.86 4.59 21.64
CA TYR A 383 7.71 3.43 21.85
C TYR A 383 9.17 3.75 21.48
N PRO A 384 9.88 4.62 22.23
CA PRO A 384 11.20 5.12 21.85
C PRO A 384 12.27 4.01 21.75
N ALA A 385 12.07 2.88 22.46
CA ALA A 385 12.97 1.72 22.39
C ALA A 385 13.05 1.13 20.97
N THR A 386 11.97 1.19 20.21
CA THR A 386 11.80 0.51 18.91
C THR A 386 11.45 1.46 17.76
N PHE A 387 10.96 2.67 18.02
CA PHE A 387 10.54 3.65 17.00
C PHE A 387 11.61 3.90 15.93
N TRP A 388 12.86 4.02 16.35
CA TRP A 388 13.98 4.30 15.45
C TRP A 388 14.24 3.20 14.41
N LEU A 389 13.70 2.00 14.60
CA LEU A 389 13.85 0.86 13.70
C LEU A 389 12.90 0.87 12.50
N ASN A 390 11.86 1.71 12.55
CA ASN A 390 10.97 1.88 11.41
C ASN A 390 11.78 2.34 10.19
N PRO A 391 11.31 2.04 8.96
CA PRO A 391 11.93 2.57 7.74
C PRO A 391 12.02 4.10 7.79
N GLN A 392 13.09 4.66 7.24
CA GLN A 392 13.38 6.09 7.25
C GLN A 392 13.61 6.54 5.81
N PHE A 393 12.87 7.57 5.36
CA PHE A 393 12.93 8.07 3.99
C PHE A 393 13.38 9.52 3.98
N LYS A 394 14.43 9.82 3.20
CA LYS A 394 14.96 11.18 3.09
C LYS A 394 14.24 11.93 1.97
N ILE A 395 13.85 13.16 2.28
CA ILE A 395 13.33 14.13 1.30
C ILE A 395 14.18 15.40 1.37
N LEU A 396 14.42 16.01 0.20
CA LEU A 396 15.12 17.27 0.08
C LEU A 396 14.18 18.34 -0.49
N LEU A 397 13.93 19.39 0.30
CA LEU A 397 13.11 20.53 -0.11
C LEU A 397 14.03 21.68 -0.53
N GLN A 398 14.15 21.95 -1.84
CA GLN A 398 15.10 22.97 -2.35
C GLN A 398 14.44 24.29 -2.75
N HIS A 399 13.20 24.25 -3.22
CA HIS A 399 12.60 25.39 -3.90
C HIS A 399 11.28 25.81 -3.25
N PRO A 400 11.26 26.93 -2.50
CA PRO A 400 10.03 27.48 -1.95
C PRO A 400 8.98 27.77 -3.02
N ASP A 401 7.70 27.65 -2.68
CA ASP A 401 6.61 27.72 -3.65
C ASP A 401 6.51 29.13 -4.29
N VAL A 402 6.68 30.17 -3.45
CA VAL A 402 6.58 31.58 -3.82
C VAL A 402 7.94 32.28 -3.67
N PRO A 403 8.42 33.05 -4.66
CA PRO A 403 9.62 33.87 -4.54
C PRO A 403 9.51 34.82 -3.33
N GLY A 404 10.44 34.73 -2.38
CA GLY A 404 10.46 35.54 -1.16
C GLY A 404 9.91 34.86 0.10
N GLN A 405 9.36 33.64 0.00
CA GLN A 405 9.06 32.79 1.15
C GLN A 405 10.14 31.73 1.37
N SER A 406 10.28 31.23 2.61
CA SER A 406 11.21 30.17 2.98
C SER A 406 10.64 28.76 2.82
N ASP A 407 9.32 28.64 2.73
CA ASP A 407 8.61 27.39 2.95
C ASP A 407 8.27 26.69 1.62
N CYS A 408 8.40 25.37 1.64
CA CYS A 408 8.04 24.47 0.56
C CYS A 408 6.78 23.71 0.97
N SER A 409 5.74 23.72 0.14
CA SER A 409 4.55 22.90 0.35
C SER A 409 4.73 21.52 -0.28
N PHE A 410 4.39 20.49 0.50
CA PHE A 410 4.40 19.11 0.02
C PHE A 410 3.31 18.31 0.72
N LEU A 411 2.94 17.18 0.14
CA LEU A 411 1.95 16.26 0.65
C LEU A 411 2.63 14.92 0.89
N VAL A 412 2.46 14.36 2.08
CA VAL A 412 2.93 13.01 2.41
C VAL A 412 1.72 12.12 2.55
N ALA A 413 1.74 10.98 1.85
CA ALA A 413 0.66 10.00 1.85
C ALA A 413 1.22 8.60 2.13
N LEU A 414 0.77 7.98 3.22
CA LEU A 414 1.22 6.67 3.67
C LEU A 414 0.08 5.65 3.52
N MET A 415 0.23 4.69 2.62
CA MET A 415 -0.79 3.70 2.28
C MET A 415 -0.36 2.28 2.62
N GLN A 416 -1.18 1.54 3.38
CA GLN A 416 -0.97 0.12 3.68
C GLN A 416 -1.56 -0.80 2.59
N LYS A 417 -0.85 -1.89 2.27
CA LYS A 417 -1.17 -2.77 1.14
C LYS A 417 -2.01 -3.99 1.52
N ASP A 418 -2.90 -4.38 0.61
CA ASP A 418 -3.61 -5.66 0.57
C ASP A 418 -4.38 -6.07 1.84
N ARG A 419 -4.75 -5.11 2.71
CA ARG A 419 -5.42 -5.43 3.99
C ARG A 419 -6.80 -6.04 3.79
N ARG A 420 -7.58 -5.58 2.79
CA ARG A 420 -8.91 -6.13 2.46
C ARG A 420 -8.86 -7.63 2.16
N LYS A 421 -7.84 -8.10 1.42
CA LYS A 421 -7.62 -9.53 1.11
C LYS A 421 -7.36 -10.39 2.34
N LYS A 422 -6.92 -9.76 3.45
CA LYS A 422 -6.62 -10.43 4.73
C LYS A 422 -7.81 -10.46 5.70
N ARG A 423 -8.96 -9.87 5.35
CA ARG A 423 -10.17 -9.89 6.20
C ARG A 423 -10.71 -11.30 6.43
N ARG A 424 -10.56 -12.20 5.45
CA ARG A 424 -10.85 -13.64 5.63
C ARG A 424 -9.99 -14.33 6.70
N GLU A 425 -8.85 -13.75 7.06
CA GLU A 425 -7.96 -14.19 8.14
C GLU A 425 -8.25 -13.44 9.46
N GLY A 426 -9.30 -12.61 9.51
CA GLY A 426 -9.63 -11.76 10.66
C GLY A 426 -8.72 -10.53 10.83
N LYS A 427 -7.94 -10.16 9.80
CA LYS A 427 -7.07 -8.97 9.82
C LYS A 427 -7.71 -7.83 9.06
N ASP A 428 -7.78 -6.64 9.67
CA ASP A 428 -8.30 -5.42 9.03
C ASP A 428 -7.21 -4.34 8.92
N MET A 429 -7.55 -3.07 8.62
CA MET A 429 -6.59 -1.97 8.58
C MET A 429 -5.83 -1.79 9.90
N GLU A 430 -4.51 -1.65 9.83
CA GLU A 430 -3.71 -1.23 10.99
C GLU A 430 -3.85 0.26 11.23
N THR A 431 -3.67 0.70 12.47
CA THR A 431 -3.58 2.14 12.79
C THR A 431 -2.19 2.64 12.37
N ILE A 432 -2.13 3.52 11.35
CA ILE A 432 -0.88 4.00 10.76
C ILE A 432 -0.75 5.52 10.85
N GLY A 433 0.49 6.01 10.75
CA GLY A 433 0.84 7.43 10.74
C GLY A 433 2.33 7.63 10.47
N PHE A 434 2.76 8.88 10.40
CA PHE A 434 4.17 9.20 10.16
C PHE A 434 4.63 10.45 10.92
N ALA A 435 5.94 10.56 11.11
CA ALA A 435 6.58 11.75 11.67
C ALA A 435 7.72 12.22 10.77
N VAL A 436 7.94 13.53 10.70
CA VAL A 436 8.94 14.19 9.88
C VAL A 436 9.93 14.90 10.79
N TYR A 437 11.23 14.70 10.56
CA TYR A 437 12.32 15.28 11.34
C TYR A 437 13.29 16.02 10.44
N GLU A 438 13.67 17.23 10.82
CA GLU A 438 14.75 17.97 10.18
C GLU A 438 16.11 17.35 10.48
N VAL A 439 16.94 17.22 9.45
CA VAL A 439 18.34 16.80 9.57
C VAL A 439 19.19 18.06 9.75
N ILE A 440 19.45 18.43 11.01
CA ILE A 440 20.21 19.64 11.33
C ILE A 440 21.68 19.45 10.91
N TYR A 441 22.19 20.38 10.09
CA TYR A 441 23.56 20.43 9.54
C TYR A 441 24.71 20.31 10.57
N LYS A 442 24.44 20.54 11.87
CA LYS A 442 25.44 20.43 12.94
C LYS A 442 25.75 18.99 13.35
N ALA A 443 24.90 18.03 12.98
CA ALA A 443 25.20 16.62 13.17
C ALA A 443 26.00 16.11 11.96
N SER A 444 26.95 15.20 12.17
CA SER A 444 27.95 14.69 11.20
C SER A 444 27.39 13.95 9.96
N PHE A 445 26.13 14.19 9.59
CA PHE A 445 25.31 13.41 8.67
C PHE A 445 24.84 14.19 7.43
N ALA A 446 25.09 15.51 7.36
CA ALA A 446 24.69 16.34 6.22
C ALA A 446 25.36 15.88 4.91
N GLY A 447 24.60 15.84 3.81
CA GLY A 447 25.09 15.44 2.48
C GLY A 447 25.47 13.96 2.34
N ARG A 448 25.28 13.12 3.38
CA ARG A 448 25.52 11.68 3.30
C ARG A 448 24.24 10.94 2.91
N SER A 449 24.24 10.26 1.78
CA SER A 449 23.23 9.24 1.47
C SER A 449 23.46 8.01 2.36
N GLY A 450 22.38 7.37 2.86
CA GLY A 450 22.49 6.13 3.64
C GLY A 450 22.53 6.24 5.18
N VAL A 451 22.16 7.38 5.79
CA VAL A 451 22.20 7.55 7.27
C VAL A 451 20.89 7.14 7.94
N HIS A 452 20.87 5.95 8.55
CA HIS A 452 19.77 5.53 9.42
C HIS A 452 19.92 6.11 10.83
N LEU A 453 19.05 7.06 11.19
CA LEU A 453 19.06 7.73 12.49
C LEU A 453 18.81 6.72 13.61
N LYS A 454 19.54 6.88 14.72
CA LYS A 454 19.51 5.96 15.87
C LYS A 454 18.60 6.50 16.97
N ARG A 455 18.32 5.66 17.96
CA ARG A 455 17.46 5.96 19.11
C ARG A 455 17.73 7.34 19.73
N ASP A 456 18.99 7.66 19.99
CA ASP A 456 19.35 8.86 20.75
C ASP A 456 19.02 10.17 20.00
N PHE A 457 18.97 10.13 18.66
CA PHE A 457 18.49 11.26 17.85
C PHE A 457 17.02 11.56 18.16
N PHE A 458 16.15 10.55 18.11
CA PHE A 458 14.70 10.73 18.30
C PHE A 458 14.33 11.09 19.75
N LEU A 459 15.18 10.74 20.71
CA LEU A 459 15.03 11.15 22.12
C LEU A 459 15.38 12.63 22.33
N THR A 460 16.28 13.19 21.52
CA THR A 460 16.79 14.56 21.69
C THR A 460 16.16 15.56 20.73
N HIS A 461 15.51 15.11 19.66
CA HIS A 461 14.93 15.96 18.62
C HIS A 461 13.41 15.84 18.58
N ALA A 462 12.74 17.00 18.48
CA ALA A 462 11.30 17.07 18.22
C ALA A 462 11.02 16.84 16.73
N SER A 463 9.84 16.31 16.40
CA SER A 463 9.37 16.22 15.02
C SER A 463 9.03 17.61 14.48
N SER A 464 9.50 17.96 13.29
CA SER A 464 9.17 19.20 12.59
C SER A 464 7.73 19.19 12.07
N ALA A 465 7.24 18.02 11.67
CA ALA A 465 5.86 17.78 11.29
C ALA A 465 5.47 16.32 11.55
N ARG A 466 4.18 15.99 11.48
CA ARG A 466 3.66 14.63 11.64
C ARG A 466 2.27 14.54 11.00
N SER A 467 1.80 13.32 10.76
CA SER A 467 0.38 13.13 10.50
C SER A 467 -0.44 13.62 11.69
N GLU A 468 -1.57 14.27 11.44
CA GLU A 468 -2.40 14.85 12.50
C GLU A 468 -2.86 13.79 13.50
N LEU A 469 -3.24 12.62 12.98
CA LEU A 469 -3.70 11.48 13.73
C LEU A 469 -3.00 10.21 13.26
N PHE A 470 -2.99 9.21 14.15
CA PHE A 470 -2.79 7.81 13.80
C PHE A 470 -4.18 7.19 13.67
N ILE A 471 -4.53 6.72 12.47
CA ILE A 471 -5.89 6.25 12.17
C ILE A 471 -5.83 4.93 11.38
N ASN A 472 -6.87 4.12 11.55
CA ASN A 472 -7.04 2.81 10.90
C ASN A 472 -7.68 2.95 9.51
N LEU A 473 -7.13 3.83 8.67
CA LEU A 473 -7.51 3.97 7.26
C LEU A 473 -6.49 3.28 6.36
N ARG A 474 -6.88 2.98 5.11
CA ARG A 474 -5.95 2.45 4.10
C ARG A 474 -4.80 3.41 3.84
N GLU A 475 -5.08 4.70 3.73
CA GLU A 475 -4.10 5.76 3.55
C GLU A 475 -4.27 6.86 4.59
N VAL A 476 -3.14 7.40 5.06
CA VAL A 476 -3.09 8.62 5.87
C VAL A 476 -2.26 9.64 5.11
N SER A 477 -2.88 10.76 4.75
CA SER A 477 -2.25 11.86 4.05
C SER A 477 -2.24 13.13 4.89
N SER A 478 -1.23 13.98 4.72
CA SER A 478 -1.21 15.32 5.33
C SER A 478 -0.44 16.29 4.45
N ARG A 479 -1.03 17.48 4.25
CA ARG A 479 -0.38 18.61 3.57
C ARG A 479 0.47 19.36 4.58
N LEU A 480 1.76 19.48 4.27
CA LEU A 480 2.76 20.05 5.16
C LEU A 480 3.44 21.23 4.48
N ARG A 481 3.90 22.17 5.31
CA ARG A 481 4.76 23.28 4.91
C ARG A 481 5.95 23.31 5.84
N LEU A 482 7.14 23.18 5.26
CA LEU A 482 8.39 23.23 6.00
C LEU A 482 9.40 24.09 5.23
N PRO A 483 10.33 24.77 5.92
CA PRO A 483 11.41 25.50 5.27
C PRO A 483 12.25 24.61 4.35
N ALA A 484 12.90 25.21 3.35
CA ALA A 484 13.88 24.50 2.53
C ALA A 484 14.95 23.83 3.41
N GLY A 485 15.21 22.54 3.17
CA GLY A 485 16.08 21.72 4.03
C GLY A 485 15.98 20.22 3.76
N GLU A 486 16.73 19.45 4.54
CA GLU A 486 16.73 17.99 4.51
C GLU A 486 15.85 17.43 5.63
N TYR A 487 14.96 16.50 5.29
CA TYR A 487 14.07 15.87 6.27
C TYR A 487 14.02 14.36 6.14
N ILE A 488 13.77 13.69 7.26
CA ILE A 488 13.50 12.24 7.33
C ILE A 488 12.03 12.03 7.70
N ILE A 489 11.32 11.27 6.86
CA ILE A 489 9.99 10.75 7.14
C ILE A 489 10.12 9.35 7.74
N VAL A 490 9.51 9.14 8.90
CA VAL A 490 9.43 7.85 9.60
C VAL A 490 7.97 7.37 9.63
N PRO A 491 7.54 6.54 8.66
CA PRO A 491 6.23 5.89 8.69
C PRO A 491 6.22 4.71 9.67
N SER A 492 5.13 4.60 10.45
CA SER A 492 4.99 3.56 11.47
C SER A 492 3.52 3.16 11.67
N THR A 493 3.29 1.94 12.14
CA THR A 493 2.06 1.59 12.84
C THR A 493 2.04 2.23 14.23
N PHE A 494 0.86 2.36 14.85
CA PHE A 494 0.74 2.90 16.20
C PHE A 494 1.46 2.02 17.21
N GLU A 495 1.10 0.74 17.26
CA GLU A 495 1.73 -0.28 18.11
C GLU A 495 2.94 -0.91 17.40
N PRO A 496 3.98 -1.35 18.14
CA PRO A 496 5.07 -2.14 17.60
C PRO A 496 4.62 -3.54 17.19
N HIS A 497 5.46 -4.25 16.44
CA HIS A 497 5.27 -5.64 15.99
C HIS A 497 4.08 -5.90 15.05
N LYS A 498 3.34 -4.87 14.63
CA LYS A 498 2.32 -4.98 13.60
C LYS A 498 2.97 -5.11 12.23
N GLU A 499 2.48 -6.07 11.45
CA GLU A 499 3.05 -6.37 10.14
C GLU A 499 2.13 -5.88 9.02
N ALA A 500 2.70 -5.05 8.15
CA ALA A 500 2.06 -4.65 6.91
C ALA A 500 3.09 -4.15 5.91
N ASP A 501 2.80 -4.35 4.63
CA ASP A 501 3.52 -3.70 3.55
C ASP A 501 2.87 -2.33 3.31
N PHE A 502 3.65 -1.33 2.89
CA PHE A 502 3.15 0.01 2.63
C PHE A 502 3.82 0.65 1.42
N VAL A 503 3.21 1.74 0.94
CA VAL A 503 3.84 2.69 0.02
C VAL A 503 3.74 4.08 0.64
N LEU A 504 4.87 4.76 0.72
CA LEU A 504 4.95 6.16 1.07
C LEU A 504 5.07 6.97 -0.23
N ARG A 505 4.19 7.95 -0.40
CA ARG A 505 4.16 8.84 -1.57
C ARG A 505 4.39 10.26 -1.09
N VAL A 506 5.26 10.98 -1.78
CA VAL A 506 5.56 12.38 -1.47
C VAL A 506 5.30 13.19 -2.73
N PHE A 507 4.37 14.15 -2.63
CA PHE A 507 4.02 15.06 -3.72
C PHE A 507 4.54 16.45 -3.39
N SER A 508 5.28 17.07 -4.30
CA SER A 508 5.84 18.42 -4.13
C SER A 508 5.50 19.28 -5.36
N GLU A 509 5.29 20.59 -5.16
CA GLU A 509 4.96 21.51 -6.27
C GLU A 509 6.15 21.73 -7.21
N LYS A 510 7.37 21.55 -6.71
CA LYS A 510 8.63 21.58 -7.45
C LYS A 510 9.42 20.31 -7.14
N PRO A 511 10.25 19.81 -8.06
CA PRO A 511 11.00 18.57 -7.84
C PRO A 511 11.73 18.57 -6.50
N ALA A 512 11.43 17.56 -5.68
CA ALA A 512 12.15 17.28 -4.45
C ALA A 512 13.02 16.04 -4.71
N ASP A 513 14.34 16.19 -4.66
CA ASP A 513 15.23 15.04 -4.74
C ASP A 513 14.96 14.12 -3.54
N SER A 514 14.92 12.82 -3.81
CA SER A 514 14.53 11.86 -2.80
C SER A 514 15.26 10.54 -3.00
N ASP A 515 16.07 10.18 -2.01
CA ASP A 515 16.89 8.98 -2.04
C ASP A 515 16.37 7.92 -1.06
N GLN A 516 16.27 6.68 -1.54
CA GLN A 516 16.22 5.53 -0.65
C GLN A 516 17.61 5.32 -0.03
N GLN A 517 17.67 5.30 1.29
CA GLN A 517 18.92 5.09 2.00
C GLN A 517 19.37 3.63 1.91
N ALA A 518 20.35 3.34 1.05
CA ALA A 518 21.19 2.16 1.15
C ALA A 518 22.47 2.29 0.32
N GLN A 519 23.58 2.66 0.95
CA GLN A 519 24.92 2.13 0.63
C GLN A 519 25.95 2.68 1.63
N ASN A 520 26.72 1.78 2.23
CA ASN A 520 28.11 2.04 2.61
C ASN A 520 28.87 0.71 2.59
N THR A 521 30.02 0.76 1.90
CA THR A 521 30.94 -0.34 1.62
C THR A 521 31.70 -0.77 2.88
N TYR A 522 32.01 -2.06 2.96
CA TYR A 522 32.67 -2.71 4.09
C TYR A 522 34.15 -2.34 4.24
N HIS A 523 34.60 -2.19 5.50
CA HIS A 523 36.00 -2.37 5.89
C HIS A 523 36.05 -3.19 7.18
N LEU A 524 36.52 -4.44 7.09
CA LEU A 524 36.90 -5.23 8.26
C LEU A 524 38.36 -4.93 8.60
N ARG A 525 38.60 -4.50 9.84
CA ARG A 525 39.94 -4.38 10.43
C ARG A 525 40.42 -5.78 10.80
N SER A 526 41.46 -6.25 10.12
CA SER A 526 42.26 -7.40 10.55
C SER A 526 43.34 -6.89 11.49
N ASP A 527 43.16 -7.05 12.79
CA ASP A 527 44.28 -7.09 13.74
C ASP A 527 43.83 -7.77 15.04
N SER A 528 44.08 -9.07 15.16
CA SER A 528 44.08 -9.73 16.47
C SER A 528 45.09 -10.86 16.49
N GLN A 529 45.92 -10.87 17.54
CA GLN A 529 46.96 -11.85 17.77
C GLN A 529 46.39 -13.22 18.16
N ILE A 530 47.07 -14.25 17.69
CA ILE A 530 46.68 -15.67 17.73
C ILE A 530 46.86 -16.24 19.15
N ASP A 531 45.82 -16.88 19.70
CA ASP A 531 45.92 -17.66 20.94
C ASP A 531 46.71 -18.99 20.71
N PRO A 532 47.81 -19.24 21.44
CA PRO A 532 48.64 -20.44 21.33
C PRO A 532 47.88 -21.77 21.56
N GLY A 533 46.77 -21.75 22.29
CA GLY A 533 45.96 -22.93 22.60
C GLY A 533 45.30 -23.57 21.37
N PHE A 534 44.95 -22.79 20.36
CA PHE A 534 44.33 -23.31 19.13
C PHE A 534 45.32 -24.12 18.27
N LYS A 535 46.61 -23.74 18.30
CA LYS A 535 47.66 -24.46 17.55
C LYS A 535 47.92 -25.86 18.10
N SER A 536 47.78 -26.09 19.41
CA SER A 536 47.96 -27.42 20.00
C SER A 536 46.76 -28.33 19.71
N LEU A 537 45.54 -27.78 19.76
CA LEU A 537 44.30 -28.52 19.48
C LEU A 537 44.18 -28.93 18.01
N PHE A 538 44.64 -28.07 17.09
CA PHE A 538 44.74 -28.39 15.65
C PHE A 538 45.65 -29.60 15.40
N ARG A 539 46.86 -29.59 15.97
CA ARG A 539 47.85 -30.67 15.78
C ARG A 539 47.40 -32.01 16.36
N GLN A 540 46.54 -32.01 17.37
CA GLN A 540 46.02 -33.23 17.97
C GLN A 540 44.95 -33.91 17.07
N LEU A 541 44.30 -33.17 16.19
CA LEU A 541 43.07 -33.62 15.51
C LEU A 541 43.16 -33.63 13.97
N ALA A 542 44.06 -32.85 13.36
CA ALA A 542 44.23 -32.76 11.89
C ALA A 542 44.98 -33.95 11.25
N GLY A 543 45.09 -35.08 11.96
CA GLY A 543 45.69 -36.30 11.41
C GLY A 543 47.14 -36.16 10.89
N PRO A 544 47.65 -37.19 10.19
CA PRO A 544 48.96 -37.15 9.50
C PRO A 544 48.94 -36.38 8.18
N ASP A 545 47.77 -36.11 7.62
CA ASP A 545 47.51 -35.33 6.40
C ASP A 545 47.47 -33.81 6.66
N MET A 546 47.35 -33.38 7.92
CA MET A 546 47.30 -31.97 8.33
C MET A 546 46.10 -31.21 7.73
N GLU A 547 45.04 -31.94 7.39
CA GLU A 547 43.79 -31.41 6.85
C GLU A 547 42.68 -31.48 7.90
N ILE A 548 41.68 -30.60 7.77
CA ILE A 548 40.49 -30.64 8.63
C ILE A 548 39.26 -30.80 7.73
N SER A 549 38.61 -31.95 7.84
CA SER A 549 37.31 -32.21 7.23
C SER A 549 36.19 -31.42 7.94
N VAL A 550 35.06 -31.25 7.25
CA VAL A 550 33.83 -30.64 7.82
C VAL A 550 33.42 -31.32 9.14
N THR A 551 33.59 -32.65 9.23
CA THR A 551 33.25 -33.46 10.41
C THR A 551 34.19 -33.22 11.59
N GLU A 552 35.49 -33.03 11.32
CA GLU A 552 36.48 -32.72 12.34
C GLU A 552 36.32 -31.28 12.83
N LEU A 553 36.10 -30.32 11.93
CA LEU A 553 35.82 -28.93 12.29
C LEU A 553 34.60 -28.82 13.21
N ARG A 554 33.52 -29.53 12.88
CA ARG A 554 32.31 -29.58 13.73
C ARG A 554 32.62 -30.11 15.13
N THR A 555 33.39 -31.20 15.20
CA THR A 555 33.73 -31.84 16.47
C THR A 555 34.60 -30.92 17.33
N ILE A 556 35.56 -30.22 16.71
CA ILE A 556 36.42 -29.26 17.39
C ILE A 556 35.61 -28.08 17.93
N LEU A 557 34.85 -27.40 17.07
CA LEU A 557 34.12 -26.21 17.45
C LEU A 557 33.04 -26.53 18.51
N ASN A 558 32.35 -27.66 18.40
CA ASN A 558 31.35 -28.06 19.41
C ASN A 558 31.98 -28.47 20.74
N ARG A 559 33.21 -28.99 20.74
CA ARG A 559 33.98 -29.23 21.98
C ARG A 559 34.48 -27.93 22.63
N ILE A 560 34.67 -26.87 21.84
CA ILE A 560 35.03 -25.55 22.34
C ILE A 560 33.80 -24.85 22.90
N ILE A 561 32.68 -24.84 22.15
CA ILE A 561 31.41 -24.26 22.59
C ILE A 561 30.87 -24.95 23.83
N SER A 562 30.98 -26.29 23.96
CA SER A 562 30.44 -26.99 25.13
C SER A 562 31.10 -26.59 26.46
N LYS A 563 32.25 -25.91 26.42
CA LYS A 563 32.89 -25.29 27.60
C LYS A 563 32.24 -23.96 28.00
N HIS A 564 31.47 -23.34 27.12
CA HIS A 564 30.79 -22.07 27.30
C HIS A 564 29.29 -22.29 27.59
N LYS A 565 28.97 -22.61 28.85
CA LYS A 565 27.59 -22.85 29.32
C LYS A 565 26.69 -21.61 29.29
N ASP A 566 27.27 -20.44 29.05
CA ASP A 566 26.59 -19.15 28.90
C ASP A 566 25.92 -18.98 27.53
N LEU A 567 26.26 -19.81 26.54
CA LEU A 567 25.65 -19.76 25.21
C LEU A 567 24.53 -20.80 25.08
N LYS A 568 23.34 -20.38 24.65
CA LYS A 568 22.22 -21.27 24.35
C LYS A 568 22.34 -21.70 22.89
N THR A 569 22.95 -22.85 22.62
CA THR A 569 23.11 -23.40 21.27
C THR A 569 23.22 -24.93 21.30
N ASP A 570 22.72 -25.59 20.26
CA ASP A 570 22.88 -27.04 20.05
C ASP A 570 24.26 -27.41 19.46
N GLY A 571 25.11 -26.41 19.26
CA GLY A 571 26.42 -26.50 18.61
C GLY A 571 26.32 -26.30 17.10
N PHE A 572 27.46 -26.05 16.46
CA PHE A 572 27.53 -25.83 15.01
C PHE A 572 27.01 -27.03 14.21
N THR A 573 26.13 -26.76 13.25
CA THR A 573 25.71 -27.76 12.27
C THR A 573 26.80 -28.07 11.24
N LYS A 574 26.61 -29.17 10.49
CA LYS A 574 27.49 -29.49 9.34
C LYS A 574 27.44 -28.40 8.26
N GLU A 575 26.32 -27.69 8.13
CA GLU A 575 26.13 -26.64 7.13
C GLU A 575 26.84 -25.33 7.52
N SER A 576 26.84 -24.99 8.80
CA SER A 576 27.63 -23.89 9.38
C SER A 576 29.11 -24.09 9.08
N CYS A 577 29.64 -25.29 9.38
CA CYS A 577 31.03 -25.64 9.10
C CYS A 577 31.37 -25.64 7.61
N ARG A 578 30.47 -26.11 6.73
CA ARG A 578 30.66 -26.00 5.26
C ARG A 578 30.72 -24.54 4.80
N SER A 579 29.88 -23.68 5.36
CA SER A 579 29.87 -22.25 5.01
C SER A 579 31.18 -21.57 5.43
N MET A 580 31.73 -21.92 6.61
CA MET A 580 33.03 -21.42 7.08
C MET A 580 34.20 -21.85 6.19
N ILE A 581 34.17 -23.07 5.68
CA ILE A 581 35.19 -23.55 4.74
C ILE A 581 35.07 -22.81 3.41
N ASN A 582 33.85 -22.61 2.89
CA ASN A 582 33.58 -21.93 1.62
C ASN A 582 33.95 -20.43 1.58
N LEU A 583 33.94 -19.75 2.72
CA LEU A 583 34.36 -18.35 2.85
C LEU A 583 35.82 -18.15 2.44
N MET A 584 36.64 -19.17 2.71
CA MET A 584 38.09 -19.06 2.74
C MET A 584 38.77 -19.65 1.48
N ASP A 585 37.99 -19.94 0.44
CA ASP A 585 38.41 -20.58 -0.81
C ASP A 585 39.25 -19.62 -1.68
N SER A 586 40.52 -19.47 -1.28
CA SER A 586 41.65 -19.05 -2.11
C SER A 586 42.57 -20.26 -2.27
N PRO A 587 43.19 -20.45 -3.46
CA PRO A 587 43.92 -21.68 -3.74
C PRO A 587 45.08 -21.88 -2.77
N CYS A 588 45.03 -23.01 -2.04
CA CYS A 588 46.14 -23.70 -1.41
C CYS A 588 47.16 -22.83 -0.66
N THR A 589 46.86 -22.43 0.58
CA THR A 589 47.91 -22.06 1.54
C THR A 589 47.57 -22.48 2.97
N PHE A 590 48.22 -23.56 3.42
CA PHE A 590 48.41 -24.08 4.77
C PHE A 590 47.24 -24.04 5.77
N PHE A 591 46.58 -25.19 5.92
CA PHE A 591 45.43 -25.50 6.79
C PHE A 591 45.52 -25.03 8.27
N LEU A 592 46.71 -24.78 8.82
CA LEU A 592 46.87 -24.19 10.16
C LEU A 592 46.48 -22.71 10.19
N ALA A 593 46.88 -21.93 9.17
CA ALA A 593 46.49 -20.52 9.08
C ALA A 593 44.98 -20.38 8.86
N LEU A 594 44.40 -21.33 8.12
CA LEU A 594 42.96 -21.45 7.88
C LEU A 594 42.17 -21.72 9.18
N PHE A 595 42.57 -22.72 9.95
CA PHE A 595 41.94 -23.03 11.24
C PHE A 595 42.08 -21.89 12.25
N VAL A 596 43.27 -21.28 12.32
CA VAL A 596 43.54 -20.14 13.20
C VAL A 596 42.67 -18.94 12.83
N SER A 597 42.49 -18.66 11.54
CA SER A 597 41.61 -17.58 11.08
C SER A 597 40.14 -17.86 11.48
N VAL A 598 39.64 -19.08 11.26
CA VAL A 598 38.29 -19.48 11.67
C VAL A 598 38.09 -19.37 13.18
N CYS A 599 39.04 -19.84 13.99
CA CYS A 599 38.96 -19.72 15.45
C CYS A 599 39.01 -18.26 15.91
N THR A 600 39.85 -17.43 15.29
CA THR A 600 39.93 -15.99 15.59
C THR A 600 38.60 -15.30 15.27
N PHE A 601 37.99 -15.64 14.15
CA PHE A 601 36.70 -15.13 13.72
C PHE A 601 35.56 -15.54 14.67
N VAL A 602 35.53 -16.81 15.06
CA VAL A 602 34.57 -17.33 16.04
C VAL A 602 34.76 -16.66 17.41
N SER A 603 35.99 -16.44 17.87
CA SER A 603 36.27 -15.73 19.13
C SER A 603 35.89 -14.25 19.08
N LEU A 604 36.13 -13.57 17.96
CA LEU A 604 35.67 -12.21 17.74
C LEU A 604 34.14 -12.14 17.82
N PHE A 605 33.45 -13.06 17.14
CA PHE A 605 31.99 -13.10 17.14
C PHE A 605 31.39 -13.53 18.47
N GLN A 606 32.07 -14.38 19.23
CA GLN A 606 31.70 -14.68 20.60
C GLN A 606 31.80 -13.43 21.50
N THR A 607 32.82 -12.59 21.29
CA THR A 607 32.98 -11.33 22.04
C THR A 607 31.85 -10.37 21.72
N ILE A 608 31.56 -10.18 20.43
CA ILE A 608 30.44 -9.34 19.97
C ILE A 608 29.11 -9.91 20.49
N PHE A 609 28.89 -11.22 20.42
CA PHE A 609 27.66 -11.84 20.89
C PHE A 609 27.41 -11.56 22.37
N ARG A 610 28.44 -11.71 23.22
CA ARG A 610 28.36 -11.42 24.65
C ARG A 610 28.17 -9.94 24.97
N GLU A 611 28.71 -9.05 24.15
CA GLU A 611 28.51 -7.61 24.31
C GLU A 611 27.04 -7.22 24.11
N PHE A 612 26.35 -7.88 23.17
CA PHE A 612 24.98 -7.55 22.80
C PHE A 612 23.90 -8.47 23.40
N ASP A 613 24.26 -9.59 24.01
CA ASP A 613 23.40 -10.40 24.91
C ASP A 613 23.26 -9.71 26.27
N CYS A 614 22.58 -8.56 26.27
CA CYS A 614 22.47 -7.68 27.43
C CYS A 614 21.67 -8.31 28.59
N ASP A 615 20.74 -9.21 28.27
CA ASP A 615 19.92 -9.93 29.24
C ASP A 615 20.56 -11.25 29.72
N LYS A 616 21.72 -11.62 29.15
CA LYS A 616 22.45 -12.87 29.44
C LYS A 616 21.57 -14.11 29.25
N SER A 617 20.64 -14.03 28.30
CA SER A 617 19.75 -15.14 27.96
C SER A 617 20.48 -16.27 27.23
N GLY A 618 21.70 -16.02 26.75
CA GLY A 618 22.46 -16.92 25.89
C GLY A 618 21.95 -16.92 24.45
N SER A 619 21.02 -16.02 24.11
CA SER A 619 20.41 -15.83 22.80
C SER A 619 20.31 -14.33 22.49
N MET A 620 20.35 -13.95 21.22
CA MET A 620 20.18 -12.55 20.83
C MET A 620 18.77 -12.29 20.31
N SER A 621 18.12 -11.24 20.78
CA SER A 621 16.93 -10.74 20.09
C SER A 621 17.29 -10.20 18.70
N SER A 622 16.33 -10.22 17.79
CA SER A 622 16.44 -9.55 16.49
C SER A 622 16.90 -8.08 16.58
N TYR A 623 16.59 -7.36 17.67
CA TYR A 623 17.05 -5.99 17.89
C TYR A 623 18.54 -5.88 18.25
N GLU A 624 19.03 -6.81 19.07
CA GLU A 624 20.45 -6.92 19.42
C GLU A 624 21.27 -7.37 18.22
N MET A 625 20.74 -8.30 17.41
CA MET A 625 21.38 -8.75 16.18
C MET A 625 21.71 -7.58 15.25
N ARG A 626 20.82 -6.58 15.12
CA ARG A 626 21.09 -5.40 14.28
C ARG A 626 22.30 -4.60 14.76
N LYS A 627 22.46 -4.47 16.08
CA LYS A 627 23.61 -3.77 16.68
C LYS A 627 24.88 -4.61 16.57
N ALA A 628 24.77 -5.92 16.79
CA ALA A 628 25.87 -6.86 16.67
C ALA A 628 26.44 -6.91 15.24
N LEU A 629 25.59 -6.93 14.21
CA LEU A 629 26.02 -6.87 12.81
C LEU A 629 26.76 -5.55 12.50
N ALA A 630 26.27 -4.42 13.02
CA ALA A 630 26.93 -3.14 12.85
C ALA A 630 28.30 -3.09 13.57
N SER A 631 28.40 -3.66 14.78
CA SER A 631 29.67 -3.79 15.52
C SER A 631 30.66 -4.73 14.81
N ALA A 632 30.14 -5.78 14.17
CA ALA A 632 30.92 -6.68 13.33
C ALA A 632 31.35 -6.06 11.98
N GLY A 633 31.01 -4.79 11.72
CA GLY A 633 31.41 -4.07 10.52
C GLY A 633 30.44 -4.16 9.34
N PHE A 634 29.24 -4.74 9.52
CA PHE A 634 28.24 -4.87 8.47
C PHE A 634 27.21 -3.73 8.52
N SER A 635 27.19 -2.89 7.50
CA SER A 635 26.15 -1.86 7.31
C SER A 635 25.10 -2.33 6.31
N LEU A 636 24.03 -2.96 6.81
CA LEU A 636 22.98 -3.56 5.98
C LEU A 636 21.77 -2.63 5.81
N ASN A 637 21.15 -2.66 4.63
CA ASN A 637 19.86 -2.02 4.41
C ASN A 637 18.72 -2.82 5.08
N ASN A 638 17.56 -2.19 5.21
CA ASN A 638 16.42 -2.82 5.90
C ASN A 638 15.93 -4.10 5.22
N GLN A 639 15.98 -4.18 3.88
CA GLN A 639 15.57 -5.37 3.14
C GLN A 639 16.49 -6.57 3.43
N LEU A 640 17.81 -6.37 3.38
CA LEU A 640 18.80 -7.39 3.70
C LEU A 640 18.68 -7.83 5.16
N PHE A 641 18.48 -6.88 6.07
CA PHE A 641 18.31 -7.21 7.47
C PHE A 641 17.03 -8.02 7.73
N GLN A 642 15.91 -7.69 7.07
CA GLN A 642 14.68 -8.49 7.13
C GLN A 642 14.91 -9.93 6.62
N LEU A 643 15.63 -10.13 5.52
CA LEU A 643 15.96 -11.46 5.00
C LEU A 643 16.83 -12.27 5.97
N ILE A 644 17.73 -11.59 6.69
CA ILE A 644 18.55 -12.22 7.74
C ILE A 644 17.67 -12.69 8.88
N ILE A 645 16.80 -11.81 9.40
CA ILE A 645 15.85 -12.16 10.46
C ILE A 645 15.00 -13.35 10.04
N LEU A 646 14.35 -13.31 8.87
CA LEU A 646 13.51 -14.41 8.37
C LEU A 646 14.23 -15.76 8.23
N ARG A 647 15.55 -15.76 8.04
CA ARG A 647 16.33 -16.98 7.79
C ARG A 647 17.02 -17.52 9.04
N TYR A 648 17.44 -16.65 9.96
CA TYR A 648 18.33 -17.00 11.06
C TYR A 648 17.71 -16.80 12.45
N THR A 649 16.48 -16.30 12.55
CA THR A 649 15.76 -16.27 13.83
C THR A 649 14.87 -17.48 14.00
N GLU A 650 14.79 -17.96 15.23
CA GLU A 650 13.83 -18.96 15.67
C GLU A 650 12.39 -18.39 15.72
N ALA A 651 11.40 -19.26 15.95
CA ALA A 651 9.98 -18.86 16.00
C ALA A 651 9.66 -17.81 17.07
N ASP A 652 10.48 -17.68 18.11
CA ASP A 652 10.37 -16.67 19.17
C ASP A 652 11.13 -15.37 18.85
N MET A 653 11.65 -15.21 17.64
CA MET A 653 12.45 -14.07 17.16
C MET A 653 13.81 -13.90 17.85
N THR A 654 14.31 -14.95 18.48
CA THR A 654 15.67 -15.02 19.02
C THR A 654 16.63 -15.65 18.01
N VAL A 655 17.92 -15.36 18.15
CA VAL A 655 19.01 -15.86 17.33
C VAL A 655 20.01 -16.51 18.26
N ASP A 656 20.21 -17.80 18.07
CA ASP A 656 21.22 -18.55 18.82
C ASP A 656 22.63 -18.28 18.27
N PHE A 657 23.66 -18.77 18.98
CA PHE A 657 25.04 -18.51 18.60
C PHE A 657 25.42 -19.13 17.24
N ASP A 658 24.91 -20.33 16.93
CA ASP A 658 25.21 -21.00 15.64
C ASP A 658 24.65 -20.21 14.46
N ASN A 659 23.37 -19.81 14.54
CA ASN A 659 22.72 -19.02 13.49
C ASN A 659 23.38 -17.64 13.31
N PHE A 660 23.81 -17.00 14.41
CA PHE A 660 24.52 -15.71 14.35
C PHE A 660 25.84 -15.82 13.59
N VAL A 661 26.69 -16.79 13.96
CA VAL A 661 27.99 -17.00 13.31
C VAL A 661 27.82 -17.43 11.86
N THR A 662 26.86 -18.33 11.59
CA THR A 662 26.57 -18.80 10.23
C THR A 662 26.10 -17.65 9.32
N CYS A 663 25.28 -16.74 9.84
CA CYS A 663 24.87 -15.54 9.13
C CYS A 663 26.07 -14.67 8.74
N LEU A 664 26.94 -14.34 9.71
CA LEU A 664 28.10 -13.48 9.48
C LEU A 664 29.09 -14.07 8.46
N VAL A 665 29.41 -15.35 8.59
CA VAL A 665 30.30 -16.08 7.65
C VAL A 665 29.74 -16.05 6.24
N ARG A 666 28.43 -16.26 6.07
CA ARG A 666 27.78 -16.21 4.74
C ARG A 666 27.77 -14.79 4.17
N LEU A 667 27.49 -13.78 4.99
CA LEU A 667 27.55 -12.38 4.56
C LEU A 667 28.96 -12.01 4.08
N GLU A 668 29.98 -12.36 4.83
CA GLU A 668 31.37 -12.10 4.43
C GLU A 668 31.74 -12.84 3.14
N THR A 669 31.28 -14.09 2.97
CA THR A 669 31.54 -14.88 1.76
C THR A 669 30.95 -14.20 0.54
N MET A 670 29.71 -13.71 0.66
CA MET A 670 29.04 -12.99 -0.42
C MET A 670 29.75 -11.67 -0.75
N CYS A 671 30.19 -10.91 0.26
CA CYS A 671 30.89 -9.65 0.07
C CYS A 671 32.27 -9.85 -0.58
N SER A 672 33.04 -10.84 -0.10
CA SER A 672 34.36 -11.21 -0.64
C SER A 672 34.26 -11.63 -2.11
N LYS A 673 33.27 -12.46 -2.46
CA LYS A 673 33.05 -12.88 -3.86
C LYS A 673 32.57 -11.74 -4.76
N SER A 674 31.67 -10.87 -4.28
CA SER A 674 31.19 -9.72 -5.06
C SER A 674 32.32 -8.74 -5.40
N ASN A 675 33.27 -8.50 -4.48
CA ASN A 675 34.43 -7.64 -4.73
C ASN A 675 35.41 -8.25 -5.74
N ARG A 676 35.51 -9.59 -5.80
CA ARG A 676 36.36 -10.29 -6.79
C ARG A 676 35.76 -10.28 -8.21
N LEU A 677 34.45 -10.04 -8.35
CA LEU A 677 33.72 -10.04 -9.62
C LEU A 677 33.61 -8.65 -10.27
N GLN A 678 34.17 -7.59 -9.67
CA GLN A 678 34.21 -6.22 -10.24
C GLN A 678 35.39 -5.98 -11.21
N ILE A 679 35.85 -7.01 -11.94
CA ILE A 679 36.87 -6.88 -13.01
C ILE A 679 36.19 -6.77 -14.37
#